data_AF-A0A5N9G2G3-F1
#
_entry.id   AF-A0A5N9G2G3-F1
#
_cell.length_a   1.000
_cell.length_b   1.000
_cell.length_c   1.000
_cell.angle_alpha   90.00
_cell.angle_beta   90.00
_cell.angle_gamma   90.00
#
_symmetry.space_group_name_H-M   'P 1'
#
loop_
_entity.id
_entity.type
_entity.pdbx_description
1 polymer ?
#
loop_
_entity_poly.entity_id
_entity_poly.type
_entity_poly.pdbx_seq_one_letter_code
_entity_poly.pdbx_strand_id
1 'polypeptide(L)'
;MSNQPANTFGSHDRLESAIALAPSLLVALTTMFGLQMLRLLITGLAVYLRQIKEVDVALLGLIGLAIFLAGFLAPIVVRLIPRQTALVLTAASLGLVRLVEQFISSAPVDLSLAIAGTVLFLWFVPVIVSEFRDEDAGRPGLLGIGILLGISGDTAVKGVFYTVDLSWVQWPSGDIVIMILTLAQWGLLWRMFARDTGGTDDSAPFQPGLFLAIGPLLVIELMLFQNIGQQTVLTGWSQPAVYALILVANLAGAAAGLASTVVDRAVSRPAVAAAGVLLILVTVIEPSGNIAAVSLLAGQVIASVAFVTTTIRADQSSGGAENAGSAAWFSLGMLLFLILIFAYYASYDVNLPIPRGAILPIAAGITTLTLLRRRFANELMPVTARIRWAAMAPAALLLLLPAVQFLTWADPKPSAGAGLPVRVMSYNLHQGFDVDGILGLEALARVIEKQNPSIVALQEVSRGWVIDGSVDMLVWMSQRLEMPYAWGPAGDSVWGNAVLSRLPIVDSSNHLMPNNDELLLNRAFLAVTVDLGGGETLDVIATHLHAGNDDSDLRVPQVEAISEHWSGGANTVLMGDFNAHAEHPEMVSLFDSGFVDAFVASGSSGAGFTSESDTPWHRIDYILTSPDLNAREFEISESLASDHFAVSATLYR
;
A
#
# COMPACT_ATOMS: atom_id res chain seq x y z
N MET A 1 -62.68 9.86 28.39
CA MET A 1 -61.54 10.68 27.94
C MET A 1 -60.43 10.56 28.96
N SER A 2 -59.30 9.96 28.59
CA SER A 2 -58.04 10.06 29.34
C SER A 2 -56.91 9.72 28.38
N ASN A 3 -56.22 10.73 27.86
CA ASN A 3 -55.08 10.53 26.95
C ASN A 3 -53.91 9.91 27.74
N GLN A 4 -53.34 8.82 27.24
CA GLN A 4 -51.95 8.49 27.54
C GLN A 4 -51.05 9.20 26.49
N PRO A 5 -49.92 9.79 26.89
CA PRO A 5 -48.98 10.39 25.96
C PRO A 5 -48.21 9.32 25.18
N ALA A 6 -47.96 9.58 23.89
CA ALA A 6 -47.26 8.65 23.01
C ALA A 6 -45.73 8.72 23.16
N ASN A 7 -45.08 7.57 23.06
CA ASN A 7 -43.67 7.31 22.73
C ASN A 7 -42.70 8.50 22.66
N THR A 8 -41.99 8.77 23.74
CA THR A 8 -40.76 9.61 23.77
C THR A 8 -39.46 8.80 23.87
N PHE A 9 -39.51 7.47 23.97
CA PHE A 9 -38.35 6.57 24.10
C PHE A 9 -37.44 6.46 22.85
N GLY A 10 -37.75 7.16 21.75
CA GLY A 10 -37.04 6.99 20.48
C GLY A 10 -35.78 7.83 20.26
N SER A 11 -35.67 8.98 20.95
CA SER A 11 -34.60 9.98 20.73
C SER A 11 -33.49 9.95 21.78
N HIS A 12 -33.83 9.75 23.05
CA HIS A 12 -32.86 9.68 24.17
C HIS A 12 -31.84 8.54 23.96
N ASP A 13 -32.35 7.32 23.71
CA ASP A 13 -31.57 6.11 23.39
C ASP A 13 -30.57 6.28 22.22
N ARG A 14 -30.90 7.12 21.23
CA ARG A 14 -30.04 7.37 20.06
C ARG A 14 -28.91 8.33 20.39
N LEU A 15 -29.16 9.32 21.26
CA LEU A 15 -28.10 10.20 21.76
C LEU A 15 -27.13 9.41 22.64
N GLU A 16 -27.63 8.59 23.56
CA GLU A 16 -26.79 7.80 24.47
C GLU A 16 -25.90 6.80 23.73
N SER A 17 -26.42 6.10 22.72
CA SER A 17 -25.60 5.17 21.93
C SER A 17 -24.55 5.87 21.05
N ALA A 18 -24.88 7.02 20.45
CA ALA A 18 -23.92 7.84 19.71
C ALA A 18 -22.83 8.46 20.61
N ILE A 19 -23.17 8.80 21.86
CA ILE A 19 -22.23 9.24 22.89
C ILE A 19 -21.30 8.08 23.28
N ALA A 20 -21.84 6.90 23.58
CA ALA A 20 -21.09 5.73 24.02
C ALA A 20 -20.00 5.26 23.04
N LEU A 21 -20.21 5.45 21.72
CA LEU A 21 -19.24 5.05 20.68
C LEU A 21 -18.14 6.08 20.38
N ALA A 22 -18.23 7.30 20.91
CA ALA A 22 -17.29 8.37 20.56
C ALA A 22 -15.80 8.01 20.79
N PRO A 23 -15.39 7.29 21.86
CA PRO A 23 -14.01 6.85 22.03
C PRO A 23 -13.52 5.93 20.92
N SER A 24 -14.33 4.95 20.48
CA SER A 24 -13.95 4.03 19.41
C SER A 24 -13.90 4.71 18.03
N LEU A 25 -14.76 5.69 17.79
CA LEU A 25 -14.72 6.50 16.57
C LEU A 25 -13.50 7.45 16.57
N LEU A 26 -13.10 7.98 17.73
CA LEU A 26 -11.86 8.73 17.87
C LEU A 26 -10.64 7.83 17.60
N VAL A 27 -10.62 6.61 18.16
CA VAL A 27 -9.59 5.61 17.84
C VAL A 27 -9.56 5.33 16.33
N ALA A 28 -10.71 5.11 15.68
CA ALA A 28 -10.76 4.83 14.26
C ALA A 28 -10.11 5.93 13.39
N LEU A 29 -10.54 7.19 13.55
CA LEU A 29 -9.96 8.30 12.77
C LEU A 29 -8.48 8.53 13.10
N THR A 30 -8.09 8.39 14.36
CA THR A 30 -6.69 8.59 14.79
C THR A 30 -5.78 7.44 14.34
N THR A 31 -6.29 6.20 14.27
CA THR A 31 -5.60 5.05 13.67
C THR A 31 -5.44 5.25 12.17
N MET A 32 -6.50 5.66 11.45
CA MET A 32 -6.42 5.96 10.02
C MET A 32 -5.34 7.01 9.70
N PHE A 33 -5.31 8.14 10.42
CA PHE A 33 -4.23 9.13 10.27
C PHE A 33 -2.85 8.57 10.64
N GLY A 34 -2.78 7.70 11.65
CA GLY A 34 -1.54 7.01 12.02
C GLY A 34 -1.01 6.09 10.92
N LEU A 35 -1.89 5.36 10.23
CA LEU A 35 -1.52 4.49 9.10
C LEU A 35 -1.00 5.27 7.89
N GLN A 36 -1.62 6.42 7.60
CA GLN A 36 -1.17 7.34 6.54
C GLN A 36 0.23 7.90 6.85
N MET A 37 0.46 8.36 8.08
CA MET A 37 1.79 8.84 8.50
C MET A 37 2.84 7.72 8.54
N LEU A 38 2.45 6.47 8.85
CA LEU A 38 3.35 5.33 8.75
C LEU A 38 3.72 5.01 7.29
N ARG A 39 2.78 5.05 6.34
CA ARG A 39 3.10 4.88 4.90
C ARG A 39 3.98 6.01 4.37
N LEU A 40 3.66 7.26 4.70
CA LEU A 40 4.46 8.41 4.31
C LEU A 40 5.88 8.35 4.90
N LEU A 41 6.03 7.82 6.13
CA LEU A 41 7.34 7.58 6.73
C LEU A 41 8.12 6.48 5.99
N ILE A 42 7.48 5.35 5.66
CA ILE A 42 8.12 4.27 4.89
C ILE A 42 8.63 4.81 3.55
N THR A 43 7.77 5.52 2.82
CA THR A 43 8.08 6.12 1.51
C THR A 43 9.18 7.18 1.63
N GLY A 44 9.09 8.09 2.59
CA GLY A 44 10.11 9.13 2.80
C GLY A 44 11.47 8.60 3.25
N LEU A 45 11.53 7.44 3.92
CA LEU A 45 12.80 6.76 4.21
C LEU A 45 13.35 6.02 2.98
N ALA A 46 12.52 5.27 2.27
CA ALA A 46 12.93 4.36 1.20
C ALA A 46 13.06 4.99 -0.20
N VAL A 47 12.43 6.15 -0.43
CA VAL A 47 12.55 6.93 -1.67
C VAL A 47 13.36 8.20 -1.40
N TYR A 48 12.80 9.15 -0.65
CA TYR A 48 13.44 10.47 -0.48
C TYR A 48 14.82 10.41 0.19
N LEU A 49 14.99 9.68 1.30
CA LEU A 49 16.33 9.56 1.90
C LEU A 49 17.22 8.57 1.12
N ARG A 50 16.73 7.37 0.79
CA ARG A 50 17.57 6.32 0.19
C ARG A 50 17.98 6.60 -1.25
N GLN A 51 17.01 6.87 -2.12
CA GLN A 51 17.19 7.00 -3.57
C GLN A 51 17.61 8.45 -3.88
N ILE A 52 16.77 9.42 -3.54
CA ILE A 52 16.94 10.85 -3.90
C ILE A 52 18.05 11.58 -3.12
N LYS A 53 18.48 11.04 -1.97
CA LYS A 53 19.55 11.63 -1.13
C LYS A 53 20.67 10.64 -0.79
N GLU A 54 20.68 9.48 -1.42
CA GLU A 54 21.72 8.44 -1.32
C GLU A 54 22.11 8.05 0.13
N VAL A 55 21.17 8.16 1.08
CA VAL A 55 21.45 7.87 2.49
C VAL A 55 21.63 6.37 2.69
N ASP A 56 22.78 5.99 3.26
CA ASP A 56 23.14 4.60 3.54
C ASP A 56 22.08 3.85 4.37
N VAL A 57 21.86 2.58 4.01
CA VAL A 57 20.84 1.70 4.58
C VAL A 57 21.01 1.53 6.10
N ALA A 58 22.24 1.45 6.62
CA ALA A 58 22.44 1.34 8.07
C ALA A 58 22.03 2.63 8.80
N LEU A 59 22.28 3.80 8.20
CA LEU A 59 21.81 5.08 8.74
C LEU A 59 20.28 5.21 8.69
N LEU A 60 19.63 4.77 7.61
CA LEU A 60 18.16 4.69 7.54
C LEU A 60 17.57 3.83 8.65
N GLY A 61 18.18 2.66 8.91
CA GLY A 61 17.80 1.78 10.01
C GLY A 61 17.93 2.45 11.39
N LEU A 62 18.99 3.25 11.60
CA LEU A 62 19.18 4.03 12.83
C LEU A 62 18.15 5.17 12.97
N ILE A 63 17.81 5.87 11.89
CA ILE A 63 16.78 6.92 11.87
C ILE A 63 15.42 6.31 12.23
N GLY A 64 15.02 5.23 11.54
CA GLY A 64 13.80 4.48 11.85
C GLY A 64 13.77 4.02 13.31
N LEU A 65 14.86 3.42 13.79
CA LEU A 65 14.97 2.97 15.18
C LEU A 65 14.77 4.12 16.17
N ALA A 66 15.38 5.28 15.95
CA ALA A 66 15.24 6.45 16.82
C ALA A 66 13.79 6.95 16.90
N ILE A 67 13.07 6.97 15.77
CA ILE A 67 11.66 7.38 15.68
C ILE A 67 10.78 6.42 16.49
N PHE A 68 10.94 5.11 16.31
CA PHE A 68 10.12 4.12 17.01
C PHE A 68 10.50 3.99 18.50
N LEU A 69 11.76 4.24 18.87
CA LEU A 69 12.18 4.33 20.27
C LEU A 69 11.50 5.49 21.03
N ALA A 70 11.09 6.57 20.34
CA ALA A 70 10.30 7.63 20.96
C ALA A 70 8.95 7.12 21.51
N GLY A 71 8.40 6.01 21.00
CA GLY A 71 7.21 5.36 21.54
C GLY A 71 7.36 4.98 23.04
N PHE A 72 8.56 4.62 23.48
CA PHE A 72 8.85 4.29 24.89
C PHE A 72 8.80 5.51 25.82
N LEU A 73 8.62 6.73 25.29
CA LEU A 73 8.33 7.95 26.07
C LEU A 73 6.84 8.11 26.38
N ALA A 74 5.93 7.36 25.73
CA ALA A 74 4.50 7.42 26.00
C ALA A 74 4.10 7.21 27.49
N PRO A 75 4.74 6.32 28.28
CA PRO A 75 4.47 6.20 29.72
C PRO A 75 4.76 7.50 30.51
N ILE A 76 5.69 8.33 30.02
CA ILE A 76 6.01 9.63 30.64
C ILE A 76 4.88 10.62 30.33
N VAL A 77 4.42 10.69 29.08
CA VAL A 77 3.27 11.51 28.66
C VAL A 77 2.02 11.16 29.48
N VAL A 78 1.71 9.87 29.63
CA VAL A 78 0.57 9.36 30.41
C VAL A 78 0.66 9.69 31.90
N ARG A 79 1.86 9.83 32.46
CA ARG A 79 2.07 10.10 33.90
C ARG A 79 2.18 11.58 34.26
N LEU A 80 2.73 12.41 33.39
CA LEU A 80 3.06 13.81 33.71
C LEU A 80 1.98 14.81 33.27
N ILE A 81 1.13 14.45 32.31
CA ILE A 81 0.19 15.36 31.66
C ILE A 81 -1.25 14.91 31.96
N PRO A 82 -2.19 15.83 32.31
CA PRO A 82 -3.59 15.48 32.48
C PRO A 82 -4.16 14.78 31.23
N ARG A 83 -4.96 13.72 31.44
CA ARG A 83 -5.42 12.83 30.37
C ARG A 83 -6.09 13.56 29.19
N GLN A 84 -6.89 14.59 29.45
CA GLN A 84 -7.51 15.41 28.40
C GLN A 84 -6.45 16.14 27.55
N THR A 85 -5.47 16.78 28.20
CA THR A 85 -4.33 17.45 27.54
C THR A 85 -3.47 16.45 26.77
N ALA A 86 -3.24 15.24 27.29
CA ALA A 86 -2.52 14.19 26.57
C ALA A 86 -3.27 13.71 25.31
N LEU A 87 -4.61 13.66 25.34
CA LEU A 87 -5.43 13.34 24.17
C LEU A 87 -5.46 14.47 23.12
N VAL A 88 -5.44 15.75 23.54
CA VAL A 88 -5.24 16.87 22.60
C VAL A 88 -3.85 16.79 21.96
N LEU A 89 -2.80 16.63 22.78
CA LEU A 89 -1.41 16.55 22.35
C LEU A 89 -1.16 15.41 21.37
N THR A 90 -1.86 14.28 21.50
CA THR A 90 -1.68 13.12 20.62
C THR A 90 -2.68 13.10 19.46
N ALA A 91 -3.97 12.97 19.74
CA ALA A 91 -4.98 12.77 18.70
C ALA A 91 -5.23 14.03 17.85
N ALA A 92 -5.52 15.17 18.50
CA ALA A 92 -5.84 16.40 17.76
C ALA A 92 -4.63 16.96 17.01
N SER A 93 -3.43 16.88 17.61
CA SER A 93 -2.19 17.26 16.94
C SER A 93 -1.83 16.31 15.79
N LEU A 94 -2.12 15.01 15.86
CA LEU A 94 -1.97 14.10 14.71
C LEU A 94 -2.91 14.49 13.56
N GLY A 95 -4.17 14.81 13.86
CA GLY A 95 -5.11 15.34 12.86
C GLY A 95 -4.67 16.68 12.28
N LEU A 96 -4.03 17.55 13.07
CA LEU A 96 -3.44 18.81 12.59
C LEU A 96 -2.22 18.56 11.70
N VAL A 97 -1.31 17.68 12.09
CA VAL A 97 -0.12 17.30 11.30
C VAL A 97 -0.54 16.74 9.95
N ARG A 98 -1.50 15.80 9.94
CA ARG A 98 -2.03 15.23 8.70
C ARG A 98 -2.75 16.28 7.83
N LEU A 99 -3.51 17.19 8.45
CA LEU A 99 -4.17 18.28 7.72
C LEU A 99 -3.17 19.27 7.11
N VAL A 100 -2.09 19.61 7.82
CA VAL A 100 -1.04 20.53 7.35
C VAL A 100 -0.24 19.92 6.20
N GLU A 101 0.10 18.63 6.30
CA GLU A 101 0.81 17.88 5.26
C GLU A 101 0.07 17.93 3.92
N GLN A 102 -1.26 17.79 3.90
CA GLN A 102 -2.05 17.85 2.66
C GLN A 102 -1.82 19.13 1.83
N PHE A 103 -1.52 20.26 2.49
CA PHE A 103 -1.37 21.57 1.85
C PHE A 103 0.09 21.94 1.51
N ILE A 104 1.06 21.06 1.78
CA ILE A 104 2.49 21.34 1.55
C ILE A 104 3.12 20.16 0.81
N SER A 105 3.17 20.22 -0.52
CA SER A 105 3.86 19.21 -1.33
C SER A 105 5.37 19.42 -1.28
N SER A 106 6.10 18.66 -0.46
CA SER A 106 7.56 18.69 -0.40
C SER A 106 8.12 17.51 0.40
N ALA A 107 8.80 16.58 -0.27
CA ALA A 107 9.36 15.37 0.34
C ALA A 107 10.11 15.55 1.69
N PRO A 108 10.99 16.56 1.90
CA PRO A 108 11.59 16.78 3.23
C PRO A 108 10.60 17.26 4.31
N VAL A 109 9.56 18.01 3.92
CA VAL A 109 8.49 18.44 4.85
C VAL A 109 7.57 17.26 5.16
N ASP A 110 7.19 16.49 4.13
CA ASP A 110 6.36 15.30 4.23
C ASP A 110 7.00 14.27 5.16
N LEU A 111 8.30 13.98 4.99
CA LEU A 111 9.06 13.14 5.91
C LEU A 111 9.08 13.71 7.34
N SER A 112 9.28 15.02 7.50
CA SER A 112 9.30 15.66 8.83
C SER A 112 7.95 15.57 9.54
N LEU A 113 6.85 15.73 8.80
CA LEU A 113 5.48 15.61 9.29
C LEU A 113 5.11 14.14 9.53
N ALA A 114 5.56 13.20 8.69
CA ALA A 114 5.41 11.76 8.89
C ALA A 114 6.12 11.26 10.15
N ILE A 115 7.33 11.75 10.43
CA ILE A 115 8.06 11.50 11.67
C ILE A 115 7.25 11.99 12.88
N ALA A 116 6.82 13.26 12.86
CA ALA A 116 6.03 13.84 13.94
C ALA A 116 4.71 13.08 14.15
N GLY A 117 3.97 12.82 13.08
CA GLY A 117 2.71 12.09 13.09
C GLY A 117 2.86 10.65 13.60
N THR A 118 3.92 9.95 13.19
CA THR A 118 4.25 8.61 13.69
C THR A 118 4.50 8.63 15.19
N VAL A 119 5.31 9.57 15.72
CA VAL A 119 5.54 9.68 17.17
C VAL A 119 4.25 9.99 17.93
N LEU A 120 3.41 10.89 17.41
CA LEU A 120 2.10 11.20 17.99
C LEU A 120 1.16 9.99 18.00
N PHE A 121 1.15 9.16 16.94
CA PHE A 121 0.39 7.92 16.88
C PHE A 121 0.92 6.86 17.87
N LEU A 122 2.24 6.71 17.97
CA LEU A 122 2.90 5.82 18.95
C LEU A 122 2.56 6.19 20.39
N TRP A 123 2.29 7.47 20.68
CA TRP A 123 1.84 7.94 21.99
C TRP A 123 0.32 7.87 22.18
N PHE A 124 -0.47 8.06 21.12
CA PHE A 124 -1.93 8.04 21.17
C PHE A 124 -2.49 6.74 21.74
N VAL A 125 -2.07 5.58 21.21
CA VAL A 125 -2.62 4.28 21.62
C VAL A 125 -2.40 4.01 23.12
N PRO A 126 -1.19 4.18 23.69
CA PRO A 126 -0.97 4.14 25.14
C PRO A 126 -1.83 5.12 25.96
N VAL A 127 -2.07 6.34 25.47
CA VAL A 127 -2.89 7.35 26.16
C VAL A 127 -4.38 6.95 26.17
N ILE A 128 -4.95 6.59 25.02
CA ILE A 128 -6.37 6.26 24.88
C ILE A 128 -6.74 4.92 25.54
N VAL A 129 -5.79 3.98 25.67
CA VAL A 129 -5.99 2.71 26.40
C VAL A 129 -6.60 2.91 27.79
N SER A 130 -6.32 4.03 28.46
CA SER A 130 -6.91 4.37 29.76
C SER A 130 -8.44 4.56 29.74
N GLU A 131 -9.03 5.08 28.66
CA GLU A 131 -10.49 5.30 28.50
C GLU A 131 -11.30 3.99 28.49
N PHE A 132 -10.66 2.91 28.05
CA PHE A 132 -11.32 1.63 27.84
C PHE A 132 -11.20 0.69 29.05
N ARG A 133 -10.74 1.20 30.21
CA ARG A 133 -10.54 0.43 31.46
C ARG A 133 -11.67 0.54 32.48
N ASP A 134 -12.48 1.59 32.41
CA ASP A 134 -13.60 1.83 33.35
C ASP A 134 -14.62 0.68 33.34
N GLU A 135 -15.21 0.41 34.50
CA GLU A 135 -15.96 -0.83 34.81
C GLU A 135 -17.23 -1.08 33.99
N ASP A 136 -17.76 -0.09 33.26
CA ASP A 136 -18.95 -0.23 32.42
C ASP A 136 -18.78 -1.33 31.37
N ALA A 137 -19.38 -2.48 31.68
CA ALA A 137 -19.09 -3.77 31.07
C ALA A 137 -19.20 -3.78 29.52
N GLY A 138 -18.04 -3.79 28.87
CA GLY A 138 -17.91 -4.06 27.43
C GLY A 138 -16.89 -3.20 26.66
N ARG A 139 -16.35 -2.15 27.29
CA ARG A 139 -15.45 -1.19 26.62
C ARG A 139 -14.10 -1.78 26.09
N PRO A 140 -13.38 -2.70 26.74
CA PRO A 140 -12.05 -3.15 26.29
C PRO A 140 -11.99 -3.65 24.83
N GLY A 141 -12.97 -4.45 24.40
CA GLY A 141 -13.04 -4.93 23.02
C GLY A 141 -13.35 -3.83 21.99
N LEU A 142 -13.95 -2.71 22.43
CA LEU A 142 -14.26 -1.57 21.57
C LEU A 142 -13.02 -0.74 21.20
N LEU A 143 -11.88 -0.92 21.88
CA LEU A 143 -10.59 -0.40 21.44
C LEU A 143 -10.12 -1.11 20.16
N GLY A 144 -10.08 -2.45 20.18
CA GLY A 144 -9.73 -3.26 19.01
C GLY A 144 -10.68 -3.05 17.83
N ILE A 145 -11.99 -2.92 18.09
CA ILE A 145 -12.95 -2.52 17.05
C ILE A 145 -12.67 -1.12 16.51
N GLY A 146 -12.30 -0.15 17.36
CA GLY A 146 -11.87 1.17 16.91
C GLY A 146 -10.68 1.11 15.95
N ILE A 147 -9.66 0.30 16.28
CA ILE A 147 -8.48 0.10 15.41
C ILE A 147 -8.89 -0.53 14.07
N LEU A 148 -9.72 -1.57 14.07
CA LEU A 148 -10.21 -2.22 12.85
C LEU A 148 -11.07 -1.28 11.99
N LEU A 149 -11.89 -0.43 12.60
CA LEU A 149 -12.64 0.61 11.88
C LEU A 149 -11.70 1.66 11.27
N GLY A 150 -10.58 1.97 11.91
CA GLY A 150 -9.54 2.86 11.37
C GLY A 150 -8.83 2.25 10.16
N ILE A 151 -8.41 0.99 10.25
CA ILE A 151 -7.84 0.21 9.14
C ILE A 151 -8.84 0.14 7.96
N SER A 152 -10.11 -0.13 8.27
CA SER A 152 -11.19 -0.20 7.27
C SER A 152 -11.43 1.16 6.59
N GLY A 153 -11.43 2.25 7.38
CA GLY A 153 -11.64 3.61 6.90
C GLY A 153 -10.50 4.11 6.04
N ASP A 154 -9.26 3.77 6.40
CA ASP A 154 -8.06 4.09 5.62
C ASP A 154 -8.09 3.42 4.23
N THR A 155 -8.32 2.11 4.21
CA THR A 155 -8.49 1.34 2.97
C THR A 155 -9.66 1.83 2.14
N ALA A 156 -10.75 2.23 2.80
CA ALA A 156 -11.89 2.85 2.15
C ALA A 156 -11.53 4.17 1.45
N VAL A 157 -10.75 5.05 2.09
CA VAL A 157 -10.26 6.29 1.48
C VAL A 157 -9.34 6.00 0.29
N LYS A 158 -8.35 5.09 0.43
CA LYS A 158 -7.45 4.74 -0.69
C LYS A 158 -8.21 4.19 -1.91
N GLY A 159 -9.20 3.32 -1.71
CA GLY A 159 -9.97 2.75 -2.82
C GLY A 159 -10.78 3.77 -3.62
N VAL A 160 -11.29 4.83 -2.96
CA VAL A 160 -11.97 5.97 -3.63
C VAL A 160 -11.03 6.71 -4.57
N PHE A 161 -9.74 6.81 -4.23
CA PHE A 161 -8.71 7.49 -5.02
C PHE A 161 -7.85 6.52 -5.85
N TYR A 162 -8.44 5.40 -6.30
CA TYR A 162 -7.78 4.42 -7.18
C TYR A 162 -6.43 3.94 -6.60
N THR A 163 -6.40 3.71 -5.29
CA THR A 163 -5.25 3.28 -4.45
C THR A 163 -4.13 4.30 -4.20
N VAL A 164 -4.18 5.48 -4.82
CA VAL A 164 -3.32 6.61 -4.43
C VAL A 164 -3.64 6.99 -2.99
N ASP A 165 -2.62 7.15 -2.13
CA ASP A 165 -2.85 7.66 -0.78
C ASP A 165 -3.33 9.11 -0.85
N LEU A 166 -4.23 9.48 0.06
CA LEU A 166 -4.75 10.84 0.20
C LEU A 166 -3.62 11.89 0.25
N SER A 167 -2.46 11.52 0.80
CA SER A 167 -1.26 12.37 0.89
C SER A 167 -0.74 12.87 -0.47
N TRP A 168 -0.90 12.06 -1.52
CA TRP A 168 -0.46 12.40 -2.88
C TRP A 168 -1.63 12.76 -3.82
N VAL A 169 -2.85 12.88 -3.28
CA VAL A 169 -4.01 13.39 -4.02
C VAL A 169 -3.96 14.92 -4.08
N GLN A 170 -3.33 15.46 -5.12
CA GLN A 170 -3.20 16.91 -5.37
C GLN A 170 -4.50 17.58 -5.88
N TRP A 171 -5.66 16.92 -5.73
CA TRP A 171 -6.96 17.42 -6.20
C TRP A 171 -7.76 18.01 -5.02
N PRO A 172 -8.60 19.04 -5.22
CA PRO A 172 -9.41 19.64 -4.13
C PRO A 172 -10.33 18.66 -3.40
N SER A 173 -10.64 17.50 -4.01
CA SER A 173 -11.35 16.40 -3.37
C SER A 173 -10.56 15.79 -2.20
N GLY A 174 -9.24 15.71 -2.28
CA GLY A 174 -8.36 15.26 -1.20
C GLY A 174 -8.43 16.21 0.01
N ASP A 175 -8.20 17.50 -0.24
CA ASP A 175 -8.27 18.58 0.76
C ASP A 175 -9.59 18.59 1.52
N ILE A 176 -10.71 18.49 0.80
CA ILE A 176 -12.06 18.46 1.38
C ILE A 176 -12.24 17.20 2.25
N VAL A 177 -11.77 16.04 1.81
CA VAL A 177 -11.86 14.79 2.56
C VAL A 177 -11.05 14.88 3.85
N ILE A 178 -9.77 15.29 3.81
CA ILE A 178 -8.97 15.39 5.04
C ILE A 178 -9.53 16.43 6.01
N MET A 179 -10.01 17.58 5.52
CA MET A 179 -10.64 18.60 6.36
C MET A 179 -11.89 18.06 7.07
N ILE A 180 -12.76 17.33 6.38
CA ILE A 180 -13.94 16.70 6.98
C ILE A 180 -13.54 15.68 8.05
N LEU A 181 -12.55 14.83 7.77
CA LEU A 181 -12.08 13.79 8.69
C LEU A 181 -11.43 14.40 9.95
N THR A 182 -10.62 15.45 9.80
CA THR A 182 -9.98 16.16 10.92
C THR A 182 -11.01 16.90 11.78
N LEU A 183 -11.98 17.61 11.16
CA LEU A 183 -13.08 18.24 11.89
C LEU A 183 -13.96 17.23 12.63
N ALA A 184 -14.20 16.05 12.04
CA ALA A 184 -14.91 14.96 12.70
C ALA A 184 -14.12 14.41 13.91
N GLN A 185 -12.81 14.22 13.77
CA GLN A 185 -11.92 13.78 14.87
C GLN A 185 -11.94 14.78 16.04
N TRP A 186 -11.76 16.08 15.77
CA TRP A 186 -11.81 17.13 16.79
C TRP A 186 -13.20 17.27 17.42
N GLY A 187 -14.28 17.10 16.64
CA GLY A 187 -15.65 17.07 17.14
C GLY A 187 -15.94 15.87 18.06
N LEU A 188 -15.37 14.70 17.78
CA LEU A 188 -15.42 13.53 18.67
C LEU A 188 -14.64 13.77 19.96
N LEU A 189 -13.46 14.39 19.88
CA LEU A 189 -12.64 14.74 21.04
C LEU A 189 -13.38 15.73 21.97
N TRP A 190 -14.00 16.78 21.42
CA TRP A 190 -14.89 17.68 22.19
C TRP A 190 -15.99 16.87 22.88
N ARG A 191 -16.71 16.01 22.15
CA ARG A 191 -17.78 15.16 22.72
C ARG A 191 -17.31 14.18 23.79
N MET A 192 -16.03 13.84 23.84
CA MET A 192 -15.45 13.09 24.94
C MET A 192 -15.25 13.98 26.17
N PHE A 193 -14.67 15.17 26.01
CA PHE A 193 -14.45 16.11 27.13
C PHE A 193 -15.74 16.71 27.71
N ALA A 194 -16.83 16.74 26.93
CA ALA A 194 -18.15 17.16 27.40
C ALA A 194 -18.88 16.11 28.26
N ARG A 195 -18.28 14.93 28.52
CA ARG A 195 -18.80 13.98 29.53
C ARG A 195 -18.30 14.35 30.91
N ASP A 196 -19.19 14.17 31.87
CA ASP A 196 -18.84 14.15 33.28
C ASP A 196 -18.51 12.70 33.69
N THR A 197 -17.24 12.29 33.50
CA THR A 197 -16.78 10.94 33.85
C THR A 197 -16.34 10.87 35.31
N GLY A 198 -17.29 10.68 36.22
CA GLY A 198 -17.03 10.43 37.66
C GLY A 198 -16.47 9.04 37.96
N GLY A 199 -15.42 8.61 37.26
CA GLY A 199 -14.78 7.30 37.40
C GLY A 199 -13.81 7.22 38.59
N THR A 200 -13.86 6.11 39.32
CA THR A 200 -12.96 5.76 40.43
C THR A 200 -11.76 4.94 39.98
N ASP A 201 -10.61 5.08 40.66
CA ASP A 201 -9.31 4.50 40.26
C ASP A 201 -9.22 2.95 40.16
N ASP A 202 -10.20 2.22 40.71
CA ASP A 202 -10.25 0.75 40.64
C ASP A 202 -10.69 0.28 39.24
N SER A 203 -9.70 0.10 38.34
CA SER A 203 -9.91 -0.33 36.96
C SER A 203 -9.20 -1.64 36.64
N ALA A 204 -9.84 -2.48 35.81
CA ALA A 204 -9.35 -3.83 35.53
C ALA A 204 -8.27 -3.85 34.43
N PRO A 205 -7.18 -4.62 34.59
CA PRO A 205 -6.08 -4.60 33.62
C PRO A 205 -6.40 -5.33 32.30
N PHE A 206 -5.83 -4.80 31.21
CA PHE A 206 -5.58 -5.54 29.98
C PHE A 206 -4.43 -6.54 30.19
N GLN A 207 -4.27 -7.53 29.31
CA GLN A 207 -3.06 -8.38 29.30
C GLN A 207 -1.93 -7.66 28.54
N PRO A 208 -0.93 -7.04 29.20
CA PRO A 208 -0.06 -6.06 28.53
C PRO A 208 0.76 -6.68 27.40
N GLY A 209 1.24 -7.92 27.60
CA GLY A 209 2.04 -8.65 26.62
C GLY A 209 1.32 -8.99 25.32
N LEU A 210 -0.01 -8.87 25.22
CA LEU A 210 -0.74 -9.10 23.96
C LEU A 210 -0.62 -7.92 22.98
N PHE A 211 -0.31 -6.71 23.47
CA PHE A 211 -0.09 -5.53 22.62
C PHE A 211 1.13 -5.69 21.70
N LEU A 212 2.04 -6.61 22.00
CA LEU A 212 3.17 -6.99 21.15
C LEU A 212 2.72 -7.44 19.74
N ALA A 213 1.55 -8.06 19.63
CA ALA A 213 1.03 -8.56 18.35
C ALA A 213 0.51 -7.46 17.42
N ILE A 214 0.25 -6.24 17.91
CA ILE A 214 -0.36 -5.17 17.11
C ILE A 214 0.53 -4.76 15.93
N GLY A 215 1.84 -4.59 16.16
CA GLY A 215 2.75 -4.23 15.08
C GLY A 215 2.88 -5.31 14.00
N PRO A 216 3.21 -6.58 14.35
CA PRO A 216 3.21 -7.69 13.39
C PRO A 216 1.88 -7.88 12.65
N LEU A 217 0.74 -7.68 13.31
CA LEU A 217 -0.56 -7.68 12.63
C LEU A 217 -0.68 -6.53 11.62
N LEU A 218 -0.25 -5.31 11.98
CA LEU A 218 -0.25 -4.16 11.06
C LEU A 218 0.64 -4.38 9.83
N VAL A 219 1.73 -5.16 9.93
CA VAL A 219 2.53 -5.59 8.76
C VAL A 219 1.69 -6.43 7.81
N ILE A 220 0.93 -7.41 8.34
CA ILE A 220 0.07 -8.31 7.53
C ILE A 220 -1.10 -7.54 6.90
N GLU A 221 -1.72 -6.60 7.64
CA GLU A 221 -2.75 -5.73 7.09
C GLU A 221 -2.20 -4.88 5.94
N LEU A 222 -1.11 -4.14 6.19
CA LEU A 222 -0.52 -3.20 5.23
C LEU A 222 0.01 -3.89 3.98
N MET A 223 0.75 -5.00 4.13
CA MET A 223 1.41 -5.70 3.03
C MET A 223 0.57 -6.82 2.40
N LEU A 224 -0.65 -7.12 2.87
CA LEU A 224 -1.44 -8.20 2.27
C LEU A 224 -2.94 -7.92 2.25
N PHE A 225 -3.60 -7.78 3.40
CA PHE A 225 -5.07 -7.81 3.44
C PHE A 225 -5.75 -6.49 3.07
N GLN A 226 -5.10 -5.35 3.33
CA GLN A 226 -5.58 -4.02 2.92
C GLN A 226 -4.94 -3.51 1.63
N ASN A 227 -3.99 -4.28 1.09
CA ASN A 227 -3.26 -3.94 -0.12
C ASN A 227 -4.11 -4.22 -1.38
N ILE A 228 -4.94 -3.25 -1.76
CA ILE A 228 -5.86 -3.37 -2.91
C ILE A 228 -5.09 -3.72 -4.21
N GLY A 229 -3.92 -3.13 -4.47
CA GLY A 229 -3.12 -3.42 -5.66
C GLY A 229 -2.64 -4.87 -5.70
N GLN A 230 -2.00 -5.33 -4.64
CA GLN A 230 -1.51 -6.71 -4.55
C GLN A 230 -2.65 -7.74 -4.58
N GLN A 231 -3.80 -7.45 -3.94
CA GLN A 231 -4.97 -8.32 -4.06
C GLN A 231 -5.58 -8.29 -5.47
N THR A 232 -5.45 -7.19 -6.22
CA THR A 232 -5.83 -7.11 -7.65
C THR A 232 -4.91 -7.99 -8.51
N VAL A 233 -3.61 -8.03 -8.23
CA VAL A 233 -2.69 -8.99 -8.86
C VAL A 233 -3.06 -10.44 -8.50
N LEU A 234 -3.11 -10.78 -7.21
CA LEU A 234 -3.30 -12.16 -6.74
C LEU A 234 -4.64 -12.75 -7.20
N THR A 235 -5.73 -12.00 -7.10
CA THR A 235 -7.06 -12.48 -7.53
C THR A 235 -7.26 -12.45 -9.05
N GLY A 236 -6.54 -11.59 -9.79
CA GLY A 236 -6.84 -11.28 -11.19
C GLY A 236 -8.22 -10.67 -11.42
N TRP A 237 -8.90 -10.21 -10.35
CA TRP A 237 -10.21 -9.54 -10.44
C TRP A 237 -10.02 -8.04 -10.72
N SER A 238 -11.09 -7.35 -11.12
CA SER A 238 -11.05 -5.89 -11.27
C SER A 238 -10.90 -5.19 -9.93
N GLN A 239 -10.24 -4.02 -9.92
CA GLN A 239 -9.95 -3.26 -8.71
C GLN A 239 -11.21 -2.94 -7.85
N PRO A 240 -12.39 -2.59 -8.42
CA PRO A 240 -13.62 -2.41 -7.64
C PRO A 240 -14.11 -3.70 -6.94
N ALA A 241 -13.91 -4.86 -7.57
CA ALA A 241 -14.31 -6.14 -7.01
C ALA A 241 -13.42 -6.55 -5.83
N VAL A 242 -12.12 -6.31 -5.94
CA VAL A 242 -11.15 -6.50 -4.85
C VAL A 242 -11.40 -5.52 -3.72
N TYR A 243 -11.61 -4.24 -4.03
CA TYR A 243 -11.94 -3.22 -3.04
C TYR A 243 -13.23 -3.53 -2.28
N ALA A 244 -14.28 -3.98 -2.98
CA ALA A 244 -15.51 -4.48 -2.35
C ALA A 244 -15.25 -5.70 -1.45
N LEU A 245 -14.45 -6.66 -1.92
CA LEU A 245 -14.10 -7.87 -1.17
C LEU A 245 -13.35 -7.55 0.12
N ILE A 246 -12.37 -6.64 0.08
CA ILE A 246 -11.62 -6.21 1.27
C ILE A 246 -12.56 -5.53 2.28
N LEU A 247 -13.45 -4.62 1.85
CA LEU A 247 -14.38 -3.97 2.77
C LEU A 247 -15.45 -4.94 3.33
N VAL A 248 -15.89 -5.92 2.55
CA VAL A 248 -16.75 -7.02 3.05
C VAL A 248 -16.00 -7.89 4.06
N ALA A 249 -14.74 -8.22 3.79
CA ALA A 249 -13.88 -8.99 4.70
C ALA A 249 -13.60 -8.23 6.00
N ASN A 250 -13.40 -6.91 5.93
CA ASN A 250 -13.27 -6.03 7.09
C ASN A 250 -14.56 -5.97 7.92
N LEU A 251 -15.74 -5.85 7.29
CA LEU A 251 -17.01 -5.91 8.02
C LEU A 251 -17.23 -7.27 8.69
N ALA A 252 -16.95 -8.37 7.98
CA ALA A 252 -17.05 -9.72 8.51
C ALA A 252 -16.06 -9.97 9.67
N GLY A 253 -14.82 -9.49 9.52
CA GLY A 253 -13.77 -9.55 10.53
C GLY A 253 -14.09 -8.73 11.77
N ALA A 254 -14.58 -7.50 11.61
CA ALA A 254 -15.04 -6.67 12.73
C ALA A 254 -16.23 -7.31 13.46
N ALA A 255 -17.19 -7.90 12.74
CA ALA A 255 -18.32 -8.62 13.33
C ALA A 255 -17.87 -9.89 14.08
N ALA A 256 -16.94 -10.67 13.52
CA ALA A 256 -16.36 -11.85 14.16
C ALA A 256 -15.52 -11.49 15.40
N GLY A 257 -14.69 -10.45 15.30
CA GLY A 257 -13.92 -9.89 16.42
C GLY A 257 -14.84 -9.44 17.55
N LEU A 258 -15.92 -8.72 17.23
CA LEU A 258 -16.93 -8.29 18.19
C LEU A 258 -17.65 -9.49 18.83
N ALA A 259 -17.99 -10.53 18.06
CA ALA A 259 -18.58 -11.77 18.57
C ALA A 259 -17.62 -12.51 19.53
N SER A 260 -16.31 -12.45 19.29
CA SER A 260 -15.29 -13.05 20.17
C SER A 260 -15.23 -12.43 21.57
N THR A 261 -15.68 -11.16 21.73
CA THR A 261 -15.82 -10.50 23.04
C THR A 261 -16.99 -11.05 23.88
N VAL A 262 -17.91 -11.80 23.25
CA VAL A 262 -19.15 -12.30 23.87
C VAL A 262 -19.00 -13.73 24.34
N VAL A 263 -18.21 -14.53 23.63
CA VAL A 263 -18.07 -15.97 23.84
C VAL A 263 -16.60 -16.28 24.17
N ASP A 264 -16.17 -16.03 25.40
CA ASP A 264 -14.75 -16.20 25.78
C ASP A 264 -14.25 -17.65 25.56
N ARG A 265 -15.15 -18.64 25.64
CA ARG A 265 -14.88 -20.05 25.30
C ARG A 265 -14.64 -20.33 23.81
N ALA A 266 -14.98 -19.41 22.90
CA ALA A 266 -14.80 -19.63 21.46
C ALA A 266 -13.32 -19.58 21.04
N VAL A 267 -12.50 -18.78 21.72
CA VAL A 267 -11.10 -18.52 21.34
C VAL A 267 -10.13 -19.45 22.08
N SER A 268 -10.43 -20.75 22.13
CA SER A 268 -9.59 -21.75 22.82
C SER A 268 -8.15 -21.79 22.28
N ARG A 269 -7.16 -22.22 23.10
CA ARG A 269 -5.76 -22.35 22.63
C ARG A 269 -5.60 -23.21 21.36
N PRO A 270 -6.28 -24.36 21.21
CA PRO A 270 -6.27 -25.11 19.95
C PRO A 270 -6.84 -24.31 18.77
N ALA A 271 -7.88 -23.50 18.98
CA ALA A 271 -8.44 -22.64 17.94
C ALA A 271 -7.47 -21.50 17.56
N VAL A 272 -6.78 -20.88 18.52
CA VAL A 272 -5.73 -19.89 18.25
C VAL A 272 -4.56 -20.51 17.48
N ALA A 273 -4.13 -21.73 17.85
CA ALA A 273 -3.08 -22.44 17.13
C ALA A 273 -3.49 -22.77 15.69
N ALA A 274 -4.71 -23.28 15.48
CA ALA A 274 -5.23 -23.60 14.15
C ALA A 274 -5.39 -22.35 13.27
N ALA A 275 -5.95 -21.26 13.83
CA ALA A 275 -6.08 -19.99 13.14
C ALA A 275 -4.71 -19.38 12.79
N GLY A 276 -3.72 -19.50 13.68
CA GLY A 276 -2.35 -19.08 13.42
C GLY A 276 -1.66 -19.88 12.31
N VAL A 277 -1.84 -21.20 12.27
CA VAL A 277 -1.37 -22.04 11.16
C VAL A 277 -2.03 -21.63 9.84
N LEU A 278 -3.34 -21.38 9.82
CA LEU A 278 -4.04 -20.90 8.63
C LEU A 278 -3.52 -19.53 8.17
N LEU A 279 -3.29 -18.59 9.10
CA LEU A 279 -2.73 -17.28 8.81
C LEU A 279 -1.32 -17.40 8.19
N ILE A 280 -0.45 -18.25 8.75
CA ILE A 280 0.87 -18.54 8.19
C ILE A 280 0.75 -19.14 6.78
N LEU A 281 -0.13 -20.11 6.57
CA LEU A 281 -0.33 -20.74 5.25
C LEU A 281 -0.78 -19.72 4.19
N VAL A 282 -1.71 -18.81 4.54
CA VAL A 282 -2.14 -17.73 3.63
C VAL A 282 -0.97 -16.80 3.27
N THR A 283 -0.05 -16.54 4.19
CA THR A 283 1.16 -15.73 3.94
C THR A 283 2.30 -16.45 3.22
N VAL A 284 2.24 -17.78 3.05
CA VAL A 284 3.30 -18.59 2.39
C VAL A 284 2.91 -18.98 0.96
N ILE A 285 1.62 -19.25 0.71
CA ILE A 285 1.19 -19.98 -0.49
C ILE A 285 0.99 -19.07 -1.72
N GLU A 286 1.01 -17.73 -1.54
CA GLU A 286 0.67 -16.73 -2.57
C GLU A 286 -0.46 -17.19 -3.51
N PRO A 287 -1.65 -17.50 -2.94
CA PRO A 287 -2.74 -18.10 -3.70
C PRO A 287 -3.19 -17.16 -4.82
N SER A 288 -3.62 -17.75 -5.95
CA SER A 288 -4.08 -17.01 -7.12
C SER A 288 -5.58 -17.19 -7.40
N GLY A 289 -6.15 -16.26 -8.18
CA GLY A 289 -7.54 -16.33 -8.64
C GLY A 289 -8.56 -16.32 -7.50
N ASN A 290 -9.60 -17.15 -7.64
CA ASN A 290 -10.65 -17.28 -6.62
C ASN A 290 -10.13 -17.87 -5.29
N ILE A 291 -8.99 -18.56 -5.29
CA ILE A 291 -8.38 -19.06 -4.05
C ILE A 291 -7.77 -17.89 -3.27
N ALA A 292 -7.18 -16.90 -3.95
CA ALA A 292 -6.74 -15.66 -3.34
C ALA A 292 -7.89 -14.94 -2.63
N ALA A 293 -9.04 -14.80 -3.31
CA ALA A 293 -10.21 -14.13 -2.77
C ALA A 293 -10.76 -14.79 -1.50
N VAL A 294 -10.79 -16.13 -1.47
CA VAL A 294 -11.20 -16.90 -0.27
C VAL A 294 -10.16 -16.80 0.85
N SER A 295 -8.86 -16.86 0.52
CA SER A 295 -7.76 -16.72 1.48
C SER A 295 -7.70 -15.33 2.11
N LEU A 296 -7.96 -14.27 1.34
CA LEU A 296 -8.13 -12.90 1.82
C LEU A 296 -9.28 -12.82 2.84
N LEU A 297 -10.47 -13.29 2.47
CA LEU A 297 -11.65 -13.25 3.35
C LEU A 297 -11.41 -14.03 4.66
N ALA A 298 -10.87 -15.24 4.59
CA ALA A 298 -10.59 -16.07 5.76
C ALA A 298 -9.46 -15.48 6.61
N GLY A 299 -8.37 -15.06 5.97
CA GLY A 299 -7.21 -14.43 6.62
C GLY A 299 -7.58 -13.16 7.35
N GLN A 300 -8.38 -12.28 6.74
CA GLN A 300 -8.80 -11.02 7.34
C GLN A 300 -9.75 -11.20 8.52
N VAL A 301 -10.63 -12.21 8.47
CA VAL A 301 -11.45 -12.57 9.63
C VAL A 301 -10.58 -13.09 10.79
N ILE A 302 -9.55 -13.88 10.50
CA ILE A 302 -8.58 -14.36 11.50
C ILE A 302 -7.79 -13.19 12.10
N ALA A 303 -7.24 -12.30 11.26
CA ALA A 303 -6.48 -11.12 11.69
C ALA A 303 -7.34 -10.15 12.53
N SER A 304 -8.59 -9.92 12.13
CA SER A 304 -9.53 -9.10 12.90
C SER A 304 -9.85 -9.68 14.28
N VAL A 305 -10.08 -11.00 14.38
CA VAL A 305 -10.29 -11.67 15.68
C VAL A 305 -9.01 -11.63 16.53
N ALA A 306 -7.83 -11.73 15.91
CA ALA A 306 -6.55 -11.55 16.56
C ALA A 306 -6.37 -10.12 17.12
N PHE A 307 -6.64 -9.08 16.34
CA PHE A 307 -6.62 -7.68 16.79
C PHE A 307 -7.52 -7.44 18.01
N VAL A 308 -8.81 -7.80 17.92
CA VAL A 308 -9.73 -7.61 19.06
C VAL A 308 -9.25 -8.42 20.26
N THR A 309 -8.70 -9.62 20.06
CA THR A 309 -8.12 -10.42 21.15
C THR A 309 -6.97 -9.70 21.88
N THR A 310 -6.16 -8.89 21.19
CA THR A 310 -5.09 -8.11 21.87
C THR A 310 -5.64 -7.11 22.90
N THR A 311 -6.89 -6.66 22.74
CA THR A 311 -7.54 -5.66 23.60
C THR A 311 -8.62 -6.24 24.51
N ILE A 312 -8.66 -7.56 24.73
CA ILE A 312 -9.57 -8.19 25.70
C ILE A 312 -8.95 -8.15 27.13
N ARG A 313 -9.83 -8.07 28.14
CA ARG A 313 -9.53 -7.98 29.57
C ARG A 313 -8.71 -9.17 30.11
N ALA A 314 -7.92 -8.94 31.16
CA ALA A 314 -7.25 -9.97 31.97
C ALA A 314 -8.12 -10.43 33.15
N ASP A 315 -7.88 -11.65 33.65
CA ASP A 315 -8.43 -12.08 34.94
C ASP A 315 -7.86 -11.24 36.11
N GLN A 316 -8.68 -10.97 37.12
CA GLN A 316 -8.41 -9.97 38.17
C GLN A 316 -7.25 -10.33 39.12
N SER A 317 -6.67 -11.52 39.01
CA SER A 317 -5.61 -12.04 39.87
C SER A 317 -4.20 -11.43 39.64
N SER A 318 -4.10 -10.37 38.82
CA SER A 318 -2.82 -9.73 38.42
C SER A 318 -2.70 -8.33 39.03
N GLY A 319 -1.72 -8.12 39.92
CA GLY A 319 -1.67 -6.93 40.78
C GLY A 319 -0.85 -5.75 40.27
N GLY A 320 -1.44 -4.56 40.30
CA GLY A 320 -0.84 -3.26 40.67
C GLY A 320 0.24 -2.60 39.77
N ALA A 321 1.06 -3.34 39.03
CA ALA A 321 2.24 -2.80 38.34
C ALA A 321 2.04 -2.48 36.85
N GLU A 322 0.84 -2.69 36.31
CA GLU A 322 0.66 -3.04 34.89
C GLU A 322 0.50 -1.85 33.93
N ASN A 323 0.35 -0.62 34.44
CA ASN A 323 0.11 0.59 33.62
C ASN A 323 1.28 0.94 32.68
N ALA A 324 2.51 0.78 33.14
CA ALA A 324 3.70 0.97 32.28
C ALA A 324 3.88 -0.19 31.28
N GLY A 325 3.30 -1.36 31.58
CA GLY A 325 3.41 -2.56 30.77
C GLY A 325 2.79 -2.38 29.38
N SER A 326 1.52 -1.97 29.29
CA SER A 326 0.81 -1.93 28.00
C SER A 326 1.48 -0.99 26.99
N ALA A 327 1.96 0.16 27.46
CA ALA A 327 2.68 1.13 26.64
C ALA A 327 4.02 0.59 26.13
N ALA A 328 4.81 -0.07 26.99
CA ALA A 328 6.09 -0.66 26.61
C ALA A 328 5.92 -1.86 25.65
N TRP A 329 4.92 -2.72 25.88
CA TRP A 329 4.61 -3.85 24.98
C TRP A 329 4.05 -3.39 23.63
N PHE A 330 3.23 -2.34 23.60
CA PHE A 330 2.80 -1.71 22.34
C PHE A 330 4.00 -1.11 21.58
N SER A 331 4.87 -0.37 22.26
CA SER A 331 6.08 0.21 21.65
C SER A 331 7.03 -0.86 21.11
N LEU A 332 7.17 -1.98 21.83
CA LEU A 332 7.93 -3.14 21.36
C LEU A 332 7.25 -3.83 20.16
N GLY A 333 5.92 -3.91 20.13
CA GLY A 333 5.17 -4.38 18.97
C GLY A 333 5.41 -3.50 17.74
N MET A 334 5.33 -2.17 17.89
CA MET A 334 5.61 -1.23 16.81
C MET A 334 7.09 -1.24 16.39
N LEU A 335 8.03 -1.52 17.30
CA LEU A 335 9.43 -1.78 16.93
C LEU A 335 9.57 -3.05 16.08
N LEU A 336 8.78 -4.10 16.32
CA LEU A 336 8.72 -5.27 15.43
C LEU A 336 8.09 -4.94 14.08
N PHE A 337 7.08 -4.04 14.01
CA PHE A 337 6.57 -3.52 12.74
C PHE A 337 7.70 -2.86 11.93
N LEU A 338 8.47 -1.95 12.55
CA LEU A 338 9.62 -1.33 11.91
C LEU A 338 10.62 -2.38 11.41
N ILE A 339 11.05 -3.32 12.28
CA ILE A 339 12.05 -4.33 11.92
C ILE A 339 11.60 -5.19 10.73
N LEU A 340 10.32 -5.58 10.68
CA LEU A 340 9.78 -6.41 9.61
C LEU A 340 9.65 -5.65 8.29
N ILE A 341 9.11 -4.42 8.31
CA ILE A 341 9.01 -3.57 7.11
C ILE A 341 10.40 -3.18 6.61
N PHE A 342 11.31 -2.80 7.52
CA PHE A 342 12.67 -2.44 7.15
C PHE A 342 13.45 -3.65 6.61
N ALA A 343 13.25 -4.86 7.14
CA ALA A 343 13.86 -6.06 6.56
C ALA A 343 13.28 -6.41 5.18
N TYR A 344 11.97 -6.17 4.95
CA TYR A 344 11.40 -6.30 3.60
C TYR A 344 12.05 -5.30 2.63
N TYR A 345 12.08 -4.01 2.97
CA TYR A 345 12.67 -2.96 2.13
C TYR A 345 14.18 -3.17 1.92
N ALA A 346 14.97 -3.35 2.98
CA ALA A 346 16.42 -3.51 2.87
C ALA A 346 16.81 -4.78 2.06
N SER A 347 15.93 -5.77 1.92
CA SER A 347 16.18 -6.93 1.03
C SER A 347 16.20 -6.59 -0.47
N TYR A 348 15.88 -5.36 -0.85
CA TYR A 348 16.05 -4.85 -2.22
C TYR A 348 17.42 -4.16 -2.42
N ASP A 349 18.04 -3.64 -1.34
CA ASP A 349 19.33 -2.94 -1.36
C ASP A 349 20.52 -3.82 -0.93
N VAL A 350 20.30 -4.80 -0.05
CA VAL A 350 21.34 -5.68 0.50
C VAL A 350 20.84 -7.13 0.64
N ASN A 351 21.75 -8.09 0.45
CA ASN A 351 21.43 -9.50 0.64
C ASN A 351 21.28 -9.82 2.14
N LEU A 352 20.06 -10.15 2.57
CA LEU A 352 19.73 -10.47 3.97
C LEU A 352 19.69 -11.99 4.20
N PRO A 353 20.08 -12.48 5.41
CA PRO A 353 20.04 -13.90 5.75
C PRO A 353 18.62 -14.48 5.92
N ILE A 354 17.58 -13.69 5.64
CA ILE A 354 16.16 -14.06 5.69
C ILE A 354 15.58 -13.69 4.32
N PRO A 355 14.99 -14.64 3.57
CA PRO A 355 14.42 -14.34 2.25
C PRO A 355 13.19 -13.42 2.39
N ARG A 356 13.01 -12.53 1.42
CA ARG A 356 11.94 -11.51 1.38
C ARG A 356 10.53 -12.09 1.65
N GLY A 357 10.22 -13.25 1.08
CA GLY A 357 8.94 -13.94 1.28
C GLY A 357 8.69 -14.48 2.71
N ALA A 358 9.71 -14.52 3.58
CA ALA A 358 9.54 -14.98 4.96
C ALA A 358 9.00 -13.89 5.92
N ILE A 359 8.98 -12.61 5.53
CA ILE A 359 8.58 -11.50 6.41
C ILE A 359 7.13 -11.65 6.91
N LEU A 360 6.17 -11.90 6.00
CA LEU A 360 4.76 -12.10 6.35
C LEU A 360 4.53 -13.37 7.21
N PRO A 361 5.10 -14.55 6.87
CA PRO A 361 5.07 -15.73 7.73
C PRO A 361 5.66 -15.51 9.14
N ILE A 362 6.75 -14.76 9.26
CA ILE A 362 7.35 -14.40 10.56
C ILE A 362 6.39 -13.51 11.36
N ALA A 363 5.77 -12.51 10.73
CA ALA A 363 4.78 -11.65 11.37
C ALA A 363 3.56 -12.45 11.90
N ALA A 364 3.06 -13.40 11.10
CA ALA A 364 1.98 -14.31 11.48
C ALA A 364 2.38 -15.26 12.62
N GLY A 365 3.63 -15.77 12.60
CA GLY A 365 4.21 -16.58 13.66
C GLY A 365 4.32 -15.84 14.99
N ILE A 366 4.89 -14.63 15.00
CA ILE A 366 5.02 -13.77 16.19
C ILE A 366 3.63 -13.45 16.78
N THR A 367 2.67 -13.09 15.92
CA THR A 367 1.27 -12.86 16.30
C THR A 367 0.70 -14.09 17.00
N THR A 368 0.80 -15.27 16.39
CA THR A 368 0.29 -16.53 16.93
C THR A 368 0.90 -16.88 18.28
N LEU A 369 2.24 -16.83 18.39
CA LEU A 369 2.97 -17.12 19.62
C LEU A 369 2.64 -16.14 20.76
N THR A 370 2.33 -14.89 20.42
CA THR A 370 1.87 -13.89 21.38
C THR A 370 0.46 -14.23 21.89
N LEU A 371 -0.49 -14.51 20.99
CA LEU A 371 -1.89 -14.79 21.34
C LEU A 371 -2.06 -16.11 22.11
N LEU A 372 -1.22 -17.12 21.89
CA LEU A 372 -1.23 -18.36 22.68
C LEU A 372 -0.97 -18.15 24.19
N ARG A 373 -0.33 -17.02 24.55
CA ARG A 373 -0.09 -16.60 25.95
C ARG A 373 -1.34 -16.03 26.63
N ARG A 374 -2.43 -15.78 25.90
CA ARG A 374 -3.71 -15.29 26.45
C ARG A 374 -4.14 -16.15 27.65
N ARG A 375 -4.53 -15.47 28.72
CA ARG A 375 -5.29 -16.00 29.85
C ARG A 375 -6.78 -15.82 29.56
N PHE A 376 -7.61 -16.80 29.91
CA PHE A 376 -9.06 -16.74 29.76
C PHE A 376 -9.68 -16.16 31.03
N ALA A 377 -10.80 -15.44 30.86
CA ALA A 377 -11.59 -14.98 32.00
C ALA A 377 -12.58 -16.08 32.40
N ASN A 378 -12.87 -16.21 33.69
CA ASN A 378 -13.84 -17.20 34.17
C ASN A 378 -15.30 -16.74 34.03
N GLU A 379 -15.54 -15.45 33.78
CA GLU A 379 -16.89 -14.85 33.72
C GLU A 379 -17.21 -14.21 32.36
N LEU A 380 -18.42 -14.49 31.86
CA LEU A 380 -18.95 -13.91 30.62
C LEU A 380 -19.68 -12.60 30.93
N MET A 381 -19.15 -11.46 30.47
CA MET A 381 -19.81 -10.17 30.69
C MET A 381 -20.98 -9.90 29.72
N PRO A 382 -22.18 -9.54 30.23
CA PRO A 382 -23.34 -9.22 29.41
C PRO A 382 -23.27 -7.77 28.88
N VAL A 383 -22.43 -7.51 27.87
CA VAL A 383 -22.56 -6.26 27.10
C VAL A 383 -23.88 -6.28 26.33
N THR A 384 -24.65 -5.20 26.41
CA THR A 384 -25.96 -5.12 25.73
C THR A 384 -25.79 -5.21 24.20
N ALA A 385 -26.59 -6.05 23.55
CA ALA A 385 -26.45 -6.35 22.12
C ALA A 385 -26.63 -5.13 21.20
N ARG A 386 -27.21 -4.04 21.70
CA ARG A 386 -27.55 -2.83 20.93
C ARG A 386 -26.33 -1.93 20.67
N ILE A 387 -25.43 -1.77 21.64
CA ILE A 387 -24.18 -1.01 21.47
C ILE A 387 -23.26 -1.70 20.46
N ARG A 388 -23.26 -3.05 20.49
CA ARG A 388 -22.48 -3.90 19.56
C ARG A 388 -22.81 -3.62 18.09
N TRP A 389 -24.08 -3.69 17.70
CA TRP A 389 -24.46 -3.45 16.29
C TRP A 389 -24.28 -1.99 15.85
N ALA A 390 -24.46 -1.02 16.76
CA ALA A 390 -24.22 0.38 16.46
C ALA A 390 -22.73 0.66 16.11
N ALA A 391 -21.79 -0.06 16.74
CA ALA A 391 -20.36 0.02 16.40
C ALA A 391 -20.01 -0.48 14.99
N MET A 392 -20.86 -1.32 14.38
CA MET A 392 -20.67 -1.85 13.02
C MET A 392 -21.27 -0.96 11.92
N ALA A 393 -22.11 0.02 12.28
CA ALA A 393 -22.73 0.92 11.31
C ALA A 393 -21.71 1.69 10.43
N PRO A 394 -20.57 2.20 10.94
CA PRO A 394 -19.56 2.83 10.09
C PRO A 394 -18.99 1.86 9.05
N ALA A 395 -18.57 0.66 9.44
CA ALA A 395 -18.05 -0.34 8.50
C ALA A 395 -19.07 -0.74 7.43
N ALA A 396 -20.35 -0.88 7.81
CA ALA A 396 -21.42 -1.16 6.85
C ALA A 396 -21.69 0.01 5.88
N LEU A 397 -21.51 1.26 6.32
CA LEU A 397 -21.62 2.45 5.46
C LEU A 397 -20.44 2.57 4.46
N LEU A 398 -19.24 2.11 4.82
CA LEU A 398 -18.10 2.10 3.90
C LEU A 398 -18.35 1.23 2.65
N LEU A 399 -19.21 0.21 2.73
CA LEU A 399 -19.62 -0.61 1.57
C LEU A 399 -20.36 0.16 0.47
N LEU A 400 -20.85 1.38 0.75
CA LEU A 400 -21.44 2.24 -0.27
C LEU A 400 -20.38 2.77 -1.26
N LEU A 401 -19.12 2.89 -0.85
CA LEU A 401 -18.02 3.41 -1.68
C LEU A 401 -17.67 2.49 -2.86
N PRO A 402 -17.39 1.17 -2.67
CA PRO A 402 -17.18 0.25 -3.78
C PRO A 402 -18.44 0.10 -4.64
N ALA A 403 -19.64 0.22 -4.05
CA ALA A 403 -20.88 0.17 -4.82
C ALA A 403 -21.02 1.37 -5.78
N VAL A 404 -20.63 2.58 -5.34
CA VAL A 404 -20.52 3.75 -6.23
C VAL A 404 -19.43 3.55 -7.28
N GLN A 405 -18.24 3.09 -6.87
CA GLN A 405 -17.13 2.87 -7.81
C GLN A 405 -17.50 1.85 -8.89
N PHE A 406 -18.16 0.74 -8.54
CA PHE A 406 -18.70 -0.24 -9.50
C PHE A 406 -19.69 0.35 -10.51
N LEU A 407 -20.49 1.35 -10.12
CA LEU A 407 -21.44 2.02 -11.00
C LEU A 407 -20.78 3.06 -11.92
N THR A 408 -19.62 3.60 -11.52
CA THR A 408 -18.85 4.59 -12.30
C THR A 408 -17.66 3.98 -13.04
N TRP A 409 -17.31 2.72 -12.78
CA TRP A 409 -16.18 2.05 -13.41
C TRP A 409 -16.47 1.73 -14.87
N ALA A 410 -15.55 2.14 -15.74
CA ALA A 410 -15.52 1.71 -17.12
C ALA A 410 -14.13 1.10 -17.38
N ASP A 411 -14.08 -0.16 -17.78
CA ASP A 411 -12.84 -0.73 -18.30
C ASP A 411 -12.51 -0.04 -19.63
N PRO A 412 -11.27 0.47 -19.80
CA PRO A 412 -10.80 1.00 -21.07
C PRO A 412 -10.99 0.00 -22.20
N LYS A 413 -11.35 0.50 -23.39
CA LYS A 413 -11.63 -0.35 -24.55
C LYS A 413 -10.69 0.01 -25.68
N PRO A 414 -10.06 -0.98 -26.33
CA PRO A 414 -9.25 -0.69 -27.49
C PRO A 414 -10.12 -0.20 -28.64
N SER A 415 -9.55 0.68 -29.44
CA SER A 415 -10.08 1.16 -30.72
C SER A 415 -9.47 0.35 -31.86
N ALA A 416 -10.21 0.14 -32.96
CA ALA A 416 -9.67 -0.53 -34.13
C ALA A 416 -8.61 0.36 -34.81
N GLY A 417 -7.44 -0.22 -35.13
CA GLY A 417 -6.37 0.48 -35.82
C GLY A 417 -6.58 0.62 -37.33
N ALA A 418 -5.63 1.29 -37.99
CA ALA A 418 -5.66 1.63 -39.41
C ALA A 418 -4.48 1.06 -40.23
N GLY A 419 -3.74 0.10 -39.66
CA GLY A 419 -2.43 -0.36 -40.14
C GLY A 419 -1.30 0.59 -39.73
N LEU A 420 -0.11 0.36 -40.28
CA LEU A 420 1.01 1.31 -40.18
C LEU A 420 0.72 2.62 -40.95
N PRO A 421 1.24 3.80 -40.50
CA PRO A 421 2.20 3.98 -39.42
C PRO A 421 1.57 4.01 -38.01
N VAL A 422 2.36 3.62 -37.00
CA VAL A 422 1.94 3.59 -35.59
C VAL A 422 2.97 4.33 -34.72
N ARG A 423 2.52 5.12 -33.73
CA ARG A 423 3.42 5.80 -32.77
C ARG A 423 3.57 4.95 -31.51
N VAL A 424 4.82 4.65 -31.15
CA VAL A 424 5.19 3.86 -29.98
C VAL A 424 6.01 4.70 -29.00
N MET A 425 6.06 4.30 -27.74
CA MET A 425 6.75 5.02 -26.66
C MET A 425 7.32 4.02 -25.63
N SER A 426 8.49 4.32 -25.07
CA SER A 426 9.02 3.69 -23.86
C SER A 426 9.16 4.72 -22.75
N TYR A 427 8.87 4.34 -21.50
CA TYR A 427 9.02 5.24 -20.36
C TYR A 427 9.23 4.48 -19.04
N ASN A 428 10.40 4.64 -18.43
CA ASN A 428 10.61 4.31 -17.01
C ASN A 428 9.84 5.32 -16.14
N LEU A 429 8.97 4.82 -15.26
CA LEU A 429 8.10 5.63 -14.42
C LEU A 429 8.69 5.95 -13.04
N HIS A 430 9.90 5.48 -12.71
CA HIS A 430 10.58 5.74 -11.44
C HIS A 430 9.70 5.46 -10.21
N GLN A 431 8.99 4.32 -10.23
CA GLN A 431 8.02 3.90 -9.21
C GLN A 431 6.90 4.94 -8.92
N GLY A 432 6.70 5.93 -9.81
CA GLY A 432 5.73 7.00 -9.68
C GLY A 432 6.28 8.32 -9.14
N PHE A 433 7.58 8.45 -8.88
CA PHE A 433 8.21 9.60 -8.23
C PHE A 433 8.95 10.53 -9.19
N ASP A 434 8.84 11.85 -8.95
CA ASP A 434 9.70 12.84 -9.58
C ASP A 434 11.12 12.88 -8.97
N VAL A 435 12.00 13.69 -9.57
CA VAL A 435 13.39 13.90 -9.12
C VAL A 435 13.53 14.47 -7.70
N ASP A 436 12.45 15.06 -7.15
CA ASP A 436 12.42 15.58 -5.78
C ASP A 436 11.89 14.52 -4.78
N GLY A 437 11.44 13.36 -5.26
CA GLY A 437 10.91 12.26 -4.44
C GLY A 437 9.42 12.40 -4.10
N ILE A 438 8.64 13.11 -4.92
CA ILE A 438 7.19 13.31 -4.75
C ILE A 438 6.44 12.40 -5.73
N LEU A 439 5.46 11.65 -5.23
CA LEU A 439 4.63 10.75 -6.07
C LEU A 439 3.71 11.57 -6.99
N GLY A 440 3.86 11.42 -8.30
CA GLY A 440 3.36 12.35 -9.33
C GLY A 440 2.64 11.72 -10.52
N LEU A 441 1.74 10.75 -10.31
CA LEU A 441 1.11 9.98 -11.40
C LEU A 441 0.41 10.85 -12.49
N GLU A 442 -0.20 11.97 -12.14
CA GLU A 442 -0.81 12.89 -13.13
C GLU A 442 0.24 13.61 -13.99
N ALA A 443 1.46 13.84 -13.48
CA ALA A 443 2.55 14.40 -14.26
C ALA A 443 3.06 13.38 -15.30
N LEU A 444 3.28 12.14 -14.89
CA LEU A 444 3.65 11.01 -15.75
C LEU A 444 2.61 10.78 -16.86
N ALA A 445 1.32 10.74 -16.52
CA ALA A 445 0.25 10.58 -17.51
C ALA A 445 0.21 11.73 -18.53
N ARG A 446 0.52 12.96 -18.12
CA ARG A 446 0.58 14.11 -19.06
C ARG A 446 1.74 14.03 -20.04
N VAL A 447 2.88 13.43 -19.65
CA VAL A 447 3.99 13.17 -20.58
C VAL A 447 3.53 12.21 -21.69
N ILE A 448 2.84 11.13 -21.31
CA ILE A 448 2.27 10.14 -22.26
C ILE A 448 1.17 10.78 -23.13
N GLU A 449 0.23 11.49 -22.52
CA GLU A 449 -0.89 12.17 -23.21
C GLU A 449 -0.38 13.19 -24.25
N LYS A 450 0.67 13.95 -23.92
CA LYS A 450 1.32 14.92 -24.83
C LYS A 450 1.95 14.24 -26.05
N GLN A 451 2.60 13.09 -25.87
CA GLN A 451 3.21 12.34 -26.99
C GLN A 451 2.20 11.59 -27.86
N ASN A 452 0.98 11.43 -27.36
CA ASN A 452 -0.14 10.77 -28.04
C ASN A 452 0.20 9.41 -28.71
N PRO A 453 0.93 8.50 -28.04
CA PRO A 453 1.30 7.20 -28.59
C PRO A 453 0.08 6.29 -28.76
N SER A 454 0.16 5.34 -29.68
CA SER A 454 -0.80 4.24 -29.82
C SER A 454 -0.51 3.11 -28.84
N ILE A 455 0.79 2.87 -28.57
CA ILE A 455 1.31 1.79 -27.72
C ILE A 455 2.43 2.37 -26.84
N VAL A 456 2.46 2.01 -25.54
CA VAL A 456 3.46 2.46 -24.57
C VAL A 456 4.00 1.25 -23.80
N ALA A 457 5.31 1.04 -23.84
CA ALA A 457 6.01 0.17 -22.89
C ALA A 457 6.40 0.99 -21.65
N LEU A 458 6.10 0.46 -20.47
CA LEU A 458 6.40 1.09 -19.19
C LEU A 458 7.31 0.19 -18.35
N GLN A 459 8.28 0.81 -17.70
CA GLN A 459 9.20 0.19 -16.74
C GLN A 459 8.93 0.73 -15.33
N GLU A 460 9.36 -0.01 -14.31
CA GLU A 460 9.19 0.31 -12.88
C GLU A 460 7.74 0.54 -12.45
N VAL A 461 6.83 -0.24 -13.04
CA VAL A 461 5.40 -0.14 -12.73
C VAL A 461 5.11 -0.93 -11.46
N SER A 462 4.64 -0.23 -10.42
CA SER A 462 4.17 -0.84 -9.18
C SER A 462 2.67 -1.14 -9.19
N ARG A 463 2.31 -2.25 -8.56
CA ARG A 463 0.96 -2.79 -8.38
C ARG A 463 0.66 -3.11 -6.92
N GLY A 464 0.91 -2.14 -6.05
CA GLY A 464 0.69 -2.23 -4.61
C GLY A 464 1.96 -2.45 -3.78
N TRP A 465 3.15 -2.13 -4.29
CA TRP A 465 4.38 -2.29 -3.53
C TRP A 465 4.39 -1.38 -2.28
N VAL A 466 4.74 -1.90 -1.10
CA VAL A 466 4.56 -1.15 0.16
C VAL A 466 5.48 0.09 0.29
N ILE A 467 6.51 0.17 -0.55
CA ILE A 467 7.51 1.26 -0.54
C ILE A 467 6.94 2.55 -1.14
N ASP A 468 6.14 2.48 -2.21
CA ASP A 468 5.43 3.63 -2.82
C ASP A 468 4.11 3.99 -2.09
N GLY A 469 3.88 3.40 -0.91
CA GLY A 469 2.63 3.51 -0.19
C GLY A 469 1.52 2.57 -0.69
N SER A 470 1.83 1.56 -1.50
CA SER A 470 0.91 0.57 -2.06
C SER A 470 -0.11 1.15 -3.04
N VAL A 471 0.36 1.82 -4.09
CA VAL A 471 -0.45 2.26 -5.23
C VAL A 471 -0.41 1.23 -6.38
N ASP A 472 -1.54 1.00 -7.04
CA ASP A 472 -1.62 0.26 -8.30
C ASP A 472 -1.50 1.24 -9.47
N MET A 473 -0.26 1.59 -9.81
CA MET A 473 0.06 2.53 -10.88
C MET A 473 -0.52 2.08 -12.21
N LEU A 474 -0.49 0.77 -12.51
CA LEU A 474 -0.93 0.25 -13.79
C LEU A 474 -2.42 0.47 -14.02
N VAL A 475 -3.24 0.14 -13.03
CA VAL A 475 -4.69 0.36 -13.11
C VAL A 475 -5.01 1.85 -13.14
N TRP A 476 -4.28 2.66 -12.37
CA TRP A 476 -4.44 4.12 -12.39
C TRP A 476 -4.13 4.72 -13.77
N MET A 477 -2.99 4.38 -14.37
CA MET A 477 -2.56 4.85 -15.70
C MET A 477 -3.52 4.39 -16.79
N SER A 478 -3.94 3.12 -16.75
CA SER A 478 -4.90 2.55 -17.69
C SER A 478 -6.23 3.32 -17.70
N GLN A 479 -6.77 3.64 -16.52
CA GLN A 479 -7.99 4.45 -16.36
C GLN A 479 -7.78 5.90 -16.82
N ARG A 480 -6.67 6.55 -16.42
CA ARG A 480 -6.39 7.97 -16.74
C ARG A 480 -6.09 8.22 -18.22
N LEU A 481 -5.50 7.25 -18.93
CA LEU A 481 -5.12 7.35 -20.34
C LEU A 481 -6.15 6.70 -21.29
N GLU A 482 -7.19 6.06 -20.74
CA GLU A 482 -8.18 5.25 -21.47
C GLU A 482 -7.53 4.13 -22.31
N MET A 483 -6.46 3.50 -21.79
CA MET A 483 -5.69 2.48 -22.49
C MET A 483 -5.75 1.12 -21.77
N PRO A 484 -6.30 0.06 -22.40
CA PRO A 484 -6.08 -1.33 -21.99
C PRO A 484 -4.60 -1.67 -21.80
N TYR A 485 -4.29 -2.67 -20.96
CA TYR A 485 -2.92 -3.05 -20.63
C TYR A 485 -2.66 -4.56 -20.66
N ALA A 486 -1.39 -4.91 -20.83
CA ALA A 486 -0.78 -6.18 -20.44
C ALA A 486 0.21 -5.96 -19.28
N TRP A 487 0.40 -6.96 -18.43
CA TRP A 487 1.21 -6.90 -17.21
C TRP A 487 2.30 -7.98 -17.20
N GLY A 488 3.53 -7.60 -16.87
CA GLY A 488 4.71 -8.47 -16.85
C GLY A 488 5.51 -8.32 -15.56
N PRO A 489 5.19 -9.09 -14.50
CA PRO A 489 5.89 -9.00 -13.22
C PRO A 489 7.34 -9.51 -13.31
N ALA A 490 8.25 -8.80 -12.65
CA ALA A 490 9.68 -9.09 -12.65
C ALA A 490 10.11 -9.84 -11.37
N GLY A 491 9.60 -11.07 -11.25
CA GLY A 491 10.00 -12.05 -10.22
C GLY A 491 9.40 -11.85 -8.82
N ASP A 492 9.08 -10.63 -8.40
CA ASP A 492 8.01 -10.41 -7.41
C ASP A 492 6.68 -10.09 -8.13
N SER A 493 5.56 -10.28 -7.45
CA SER A 493 4.24 -10.23 -8.10
C SER A 493 3.75 -8.79 -8.37
N VAL A 494 4.34 -7.77 -7.74
CA VAL A 494 3.80 -6.41 -7.70
C VAL A 494 4.66 -5.36 -8.40
N TRP A 495 5.89 -5.67 -8.82
CA TRP A 495 6.75 -4.76 -9.56
C TRP A 495 7.19 -5.38 -10.91
N GLY A 496 7.32 -4.56 -11.95
CA GLY A 496 7.77 -5.02 -13.27
C GLY A 496 7.38 -4.11 -14.43
N ASN A 497 7.18 -4.72 -15.59
CA ASN A 497 6.93 -4.04 -16.87
C ASN A 497 5.45 -4.10 -17.24
N ALA A 498 4.99 -3.12 -18.03
CA ALA A 498 3.65 -3.12 -18.61
C ALA A 498 3.66 -2.64 -20.05
N VAL A 499 2.62 -3.00 -20.81
CA VAL A 499 2.31 -2.40 -22.11
C VAL A 499 0.90 -1.85 -22.06
N LEU A 500 0.73 -0.55 -22.31
CA LEU A 500 -0.58 0.08 -22.51
C LEU A 500 -0.80 0.27 -24.02
N SER A 501 -2.01 -0.02 -24.51
CA SER A 501 -2.32 0.08 -25.94
C SER A 501 -3.74 0.60 -26.18
N ARG A 502 -3.86 1.59 -27.07
CA ARG A 502 -5.15 2.05 -27.63
C ARG A 502 -5.70 1.09 -28.69
N LEU A 503 -4.87 0.15 -29.15
CA LEU A 503 -5.14 -0.87 -30.15
C LEU A 503 -5.35 -2.24 -29.46
N PRO A 504 -6.07 -3.20 -30.06
CA PRO A 504 -6.35 -4.48 -29.39
C PRO A 504 -5.07 -5.28 -29.14
N ILE A 505 -4.81 -5.60 -27.87
CA ILE A 505 -3.85 -6.62 -27.48
C ILE A 505 -4.52 -7.98 -27.76
N VAL A 506 -3.90 -8.80 -28.61
CA VAL A 506 -4.45 -10.10 -29.04
C VAL A 506 -3.72 -11.31 -28.46
N ASP A 507 -2.45 -11.14 -28.05
CA ASP A 507 -1.71 -12.11 -27.24
C ASP A 507 -0.76 -11.38 -26.27
N SER A 508 -0.42 -12.02 -25.15
CA SER A 508 0.54 -11.49 -24.18
C SER A 508 1.19 -12.60 -23.35
N SER A 509 2.51 -12.59 -23.23
CA SER A 509 3.29 -13.53 -22.42
C SER A 509 4.42 -12.83 -21.66
N ASN A 510 4.59 -13.16 -20.38
CA ASN A 510 5.66 -12.65 -19.53
C ASN A 510 6.74 -13.71 -19.33
N HIS A 511 8.00 -13.33 -19.50
CA HIS A 511 9.15 -14.22 -19.43
C HIS A 511 10.13 -13.69 -18.38
N LEU A 512 10.37 -14.47 -17.32
CA LEU A 512 11.46 -14.18 -16.39
C LEU A 512 12.79 -14.34 -17.12
N MET A 513 13.68 -13.37 -16.93
CA MET A 513 15.04 -13.43 -17.46
C MET A 513 15.91 -14.44 -16.69
N PRO A 514 17.14 -14.72 -17.17
CA PRO A 514 18.16 -15.44 -16.39
C PRO A 514 18.50 -14.69 -15.10
N ASN A 515 17.75 -15.00 -14.04
CA ASN A 515 17.94 -14.42 -12.72
C ASN A 515 18.83 -15.35 -11.88
N ASN A 516 19.83 -14.79 -11.19
CA ASN A 516 20.78 -15.52 -10.34
C ASN A 516 20.70 -15.04 -8.88
N ASP A 517 21.42 -15.70 -7.97
CA ASP A 517 21.44 -15.37 -6.53
C ASP A 517 22.14 -14.02 -6.21
N GLU A 518 22.72 -13.34 -7.21
CA GLU A 518 23.39 -12.05 -7.07
C GLU A 518 22.41 -10.88 -7.30
N LEU A 519 21.33 -11.11 -8.05
CA LEU A 519 20.29 -10.11 -8.31
C LEU A 519 19.33 -9.97 -7.11
N LEU A 520 19.37 -8.79 -6.47
CA LEU A 520 18.40 -8.41 -5.43
C LEU A 520 17.01 -8.08 -6.02
N LEU A 521 16.97 -7.73 -7.31
CA LEU A 521 15.77 -7.43 -8.08
C LEU A 521 15.78 -8.24 -9.38
N ASN A 522 14.94 -9.26 -9.42
CA ASN A 522 14.72 -10.07 -10.62
C ASN A 522 14.27 -9.19 -11.79
N ARG A 523 14.59 -9.62 -13.02
CA ARG A 523 14.16 -9.00 -14.28
C ARG A 523 13.31 -9.93 -15.12
N ALA A 524 12.52 -9.34 -16.01
CA ALA A 524 11.61 -10.01 -16.93
C ALA A 524 11.40 -9.17 -18.20
N PHE A 525 10.95 -9.78 -19.28
CA PHE A 525 10.39 -9.07 -20.43
C PHE A 525 8.95 -9.52 -20.70
N LEU A 526 8.14 -8.57 -21.17
CA LEU A 526 6.74 -8.76 -21.52
C LEU A 526 6.60 -8.68 -23.03
N ALA A 527 6.26 -9.80 -23.68
CA ALA A 527 5.99 -9.87 -25.11
C ALA A 527 4.47 -9.79 -25.36
N VAL A 528 4.06 -8.92 -26.28
CA VAL A 528 2.65 -8.58 -26.55
C VAL A 528 2.42 -8.44 -28.06
N THR A 529 1.46 -9.16 -28.62
CA THR A 529 1.04 -8.94 -30.02
C THR A 529 -0.13 -7.98 -30.04
N VAL A 530 0.00 -6.90 -30.82
CA VAL A 530 -1.02 -5.85 -30.98
C VAL A 530 -1.57 -5.87 -32.41
N ASP A 531 -2.90 -5.91 -32.54
CA ASP A 531 -3.60 -5.77 -33.83
C ASP A 531 -3.57 -4.30 -34.28
N LEU A 532 -2.83 -4.01 -35.34
CA LEU A 532 -2.77 -2.66 -35.93
C LEU A 532 -3.99 -2.37 -36.81
N GLY A 533 -4.85 -3.33 -37.07
CA GLY A 533 -5.92 -3.25 -38.06
C GLY A 533 -5.43 -3.60 -39.48
N GLY A 534 -6.37 -3.78 -40.41
CA GLY A 534 -6.06 -4.15 -41.79
C GLY A 534 -5.50 -5.57 -41.99
N GLY A 535 -5.38 -6.36 -40.93
CA GLY A 535 -4.69 -7.66 -40.94
C GLY A 535 -3.19 -7.55 -40.62
N GLU A 536 -2.72 -6.40 -40.14
CA GLU A 536 -1.34 -6.20 -39.68
C GLU A 536 -1.25 -6.33 -38.16
N THR A 537 -0.18 -6.94 -37.67
CA THR A 537 0.16 -7.02 -36.24
C THR A 537 1.53 -6.43 -35.98
N LEU A 538 1.75 -5.96 -34.75
CA LEU A 538 3.05 -5.55 -34.23
C LEU A 538 3.35 -6.38 -32.98
N ASP A 539 4.49 -7.05 -32.96
CA ASP A 539 4.99 -7.69 -31.75
C ASP A 539 5.80 -6.68 -30.93
N VAL A 540 5.44 -6.51 -29.67
CA VAL A 540 5.97 -5.51 -28.74
C VAL A 540 6.62 -6.23 -27.58
N ILE A 541 7.94 -6.07 -27.42
CA ILE A 541 8.69 -6.59 -26.28
C ILE A 541 9.02 -5.41 -25.37
N ALA A 542 8.44 -5.38 -24.17
CA ALA A 542 8.75 -4.40 -23.13
C ALA A 542 9.74 -4.99 -22.11
N THR A 543 10.84 -4.29 -21.84
CA THR A 543 11.91 -4.77 -20.96
C THR A 543 12.43 -3.71 -19.98
N HIS A 544 13.07 -4.18 -18.91
CA HIS A 544 13.94 -3.39 -18.03
C HIS A 544 15.11 -4.31 -17.63
N LEU A 545 16.33 -3.99 -18.07
CA LEU A 545 17.53 -4.78 -17.76
C LEU A 545 18.08 -4.50 -16.35
N HIS A 546 19.07 -5.28 -15.91
CA HIS A 546 19.74 -5.07 -14.63
C HIS A 546 20.52 -3.73 -14.57
N ALA A 547 20.33 -2.99 -13.48
CA ALA A 547 20.92 -1.69 -13.23
C ALA A 547 22.28 -1.80 -12.53
N GLY A 548 23.31 -1.13 -13.09
CA GLY A 548 24.67 -1.12 -12.56
C GLY A 548 25.70 -0.85 -13.65
N ASN A 549 26.57 0.16 -13.45
CA ASN A 549 27.38 0.73 -14.54
C ASN A 549 28.29 -0.29 -15.25
N ASP A 550 28.91 -1.21 -14.52
CA ASP A 550 29.88 -2.18 -15.05
C ASP A 550 29.32 -3.63 -15.16
N ASP A 551 28.03 -3.84 -14.86
CA ASP A 551 27.40 -5.17 -14.68
C ASP A 551 26.92 -5.82 -16.00
N SER A 552 27.71 -5.68 -17.08
CA SER A 552 27.38 -6.24 -18.39
C SER A 552 27.36 -7.78 -18.41
N ASP A 553 28.05 -8.45 -17.50
CA ASP A 553 27.99 -9.90 -17.31
C ASP A 553 26.63 -10.39 -16.79
N LEU A 554 25.89 -9.53 -16.07
CA LEU A 554 24.50 -9.78 -15.68
C LEU A 554 23.50 -9.39 -16.80
N ARG A 555 23.80 -8.37 -17.62
CA ARG A 555 22.91 -7.94 -18.73
C ARG A 555 23.02 -8.77 -20.01
N VAL A 556 24.19 -9.30 -20.36
CA VAL A 556 24.37 -10.10 -21.60
C VAL A 556 23.42 -11.32 -21.65
N PRO A 557 23.31 -12.16 -20.60
CA PRO A 557 22.36 -13.28 -20.60
C PRO A 557 20.88 -12.83 -20.71
N GLN A 558 20.56 -11.62 -20.25
CA GLN A 558 19.20 -11.07 -20.33
C GLN A 558 18.82 -10.71 -21.77
N VAL A 559 19.74 -10.10 -22.52
CA VAL A 559 19.51 -9.78 -23.94
C VAL A 559 19.60 -11.00 -24.84
N GLU A 560 20.44 -11.99 -24.51
CA GLU A 560 20.46 -13.29 -25.21
C GLU A 560 19.09 -13.99 -25.13
N ALA A 561 18.44 -13.98 -23.96
CA ALA A 561 17.10 -14.54 -23.78
C ALA A 561 16.02 -13.76 -24.57
N ILE A 562 16.14 -12.44 -24.69
CA ILE A 562 15.26 -11.62 -25.56
C ILE A 562 15.47 -11.99 -27.03
N SER A 563 16.72 -12.08 -27.49
CA SER A 563 17.06 -12.42 -28.88
C SER A 563 16.65 -13.85 -29.25
N GLU A 564 16.77 -14.81 -28.34
CA GLU A 564 16.26 -16.18 -28.52
C GLU A 564 14.74 -16.19 -28.67
N HIS A 565 14.01 -15.43 -27.84
CA HIS A 565 12.56 -15.30 -27.94
C HIS A 565 12.12 -14.61 -29.24
N TRP A 566 12.75 -13.51 -29.62
CA TRP A 566 12.44 -12.78 -30.85
C TRP A 566 12.73 -13.60 -32.11
N SER A 567 13.84 -14.34 -32.14
CA SER A 567 14.23 -15.27 -33.21
C SER A 567 14.29 -14.68 -34.63
N GLY A 568 14.43 -13.35 -34.76
CA GLY A 568 14.44 -12.67 -36.06
C GLY A 568 13.05 -12.40 -36.65
N GLY A 569 12.01 -12.33 -35.81
CA GLY A 569 10.63 -11.99 -36.21
C GLY A 569 10.51 -10.64 -36.94
N ALA A 570 9.59 -10.58 -37.90
CA ALA A 570 9.25 -9.38 -38.65
C ALA A 570 8.12 -8.59 -37.96
N ASN A 571 8.05 -7.28 -38.18
CA ASN A 571 7.15 -6.36 -37.47
C ASN A 571 7.28 -6.44 -35.94
N THR A 572 8.52 -6.47 -35.43
CA THR A 572 8.80 -6.45 -33.99
C THR A 572 9.38 -5.11 -33.55
N VAL A 573 8.96 -4.63 -32.38
CA VAL A 573 9.61 -3.54 -31.65
C VAL A 573 9.97 -4.00 -30.24
N LEU A 574 11.20 -3.74 -29.83
CA LEU A 574 11.74 -3.97 -28.50
C LEU A 574 11.97 -2.60 -27.84
N MET A 575 11.34 -2.37 -26.70
CA MET A 575 11.33 -1.08 -26.00
C MET A 575 11.65 -1.27 -24.52
N GLY A 576 12.47 -0.38 -23.96
CA GLY A 576 12.80 -0.49 -22.54
C GLY A 576 13.88 0.45 -22.07
N ASP A 577 14.11 0.37 -20.76
CA ASP A 577 15.33 0.81 -20.11
C ASP A 577 16.34 -0.35 -20.11
N PHE A 578 17.47 -0.13 -20.79
CA PHE A 578 18.52 -1.13 -20.95
C PHE A 578 19.64 -0.98 -19.91
N ASN A 579 19.66 0.09 -19.11
CA ASN A 579 20.75 0.40 -18.18
C ASN A 579 22.15 0.32 -18.86
N ALA A 580 22.21 0.62 -20.15
CA ALA A 580 23.36 0.33 -21.01
C ALA A 580 23.53 1.37 -22.12
N HIS A 581 24.78 1.76 -22.39
CA HIS A 581 25.12 2.55 -23.57
C HIS A 581 25.24 1.66 -24.81
N ALA A 582 25.09 2.25 -26.01
CA ALA A 582 25.06 1.52 -27.27
C ALA A 582 26.37 0.75 -27.58
N GLU A 583 27.49 1.17 -27.00
CA GLU A 583 28.79 0.50 -27.06
C GLU A 583 28.96 -0.67 -26.07
N HIS A 584 28.05 -0.87 -25.13
CA HIS A 584 28.15 -1.97 -24.15
C HIS A 584 27.87 -3.33 -24.81
N PRO A 585 28.48 -4.44 -24.32
CA PRO A 585 28.35 -5.77 -24.91
C PRO A 585 26.91 -6.24 -25.16
N GLU A 586 26.00 -5.95 -24.22
CA GLU A 586 24.58 -6.29 -24.30
C GLU A 586 23.85 -5.56 -25.45
N MET A 587 24.16 -4.29 -25.69
CA MET A 587 23.58 -3.52 -26.79
C MET A 587 24.18 -3.96 -28.13
N VAL A 588 25.49 -4.19 -28.18
CA VAL A 588 26.17 -4.77 -29.36
C VAL A 588 25.56 -6.12 -29.73
N SER A 589 25.28 -6.99 -28.75
CA SER A 589 24.63 -8.30 -28.98
C SER A 589 23.23 -8.16 -29.61
N LEU A 590 22.43 -7.17 -29.18
CA LEU A 590 21.13 -6.89 -29.79
C LEU A 590 21.27 -6.41 -31.24
N PHE A 591 22.21 -5.51 -31.52
CA PHE A 591 22.46 -5.03 -32.89
C PHE A 591 22.99 -6.14 -33.80
N ASP A 592 23.91 -6.98 -33.31
CA ASP A 592 24.44 -8.15 -34.04
C ASP A 592 23.36 -9.22 -34.28
N SER A 593 22.35 -9.34 -33.41
CA SER A 593 21.18 -10.20 -33.65
C SER A 593 20.23 -9.66 -34.73
N GLY A 594 20.35 -8.37 -35.07
CA GLY A 594 19.63 -7.72 -36.17
C GLY A 594 18.66 -6.60 -35.77
N PHE A 595 18.61 -6.19 -34.50
CA PHE A 595 17.81 -5.04 -34.10
C PHE A 595 18.39 -3.72 -34.63
N VAL A 596 17.51 -2.78 -35.00
CA VAL A 596 17.87 -1.45 -35.51
C VAL A 596 17.46 -0.38 -34.50
N ASP A 597 18.40 0.50 -34.13
CA ASP A 597 18.14 1.63 -33.22
C ASP A 597 17.29 2.72 -33.92
N ALA A 598 16.07 2.93 -33.45
CA ALA A 598 15.13 3.91 -34.00
C ALA A 598 15.63 5.36 -33.88
N PHE A 599 16.44 5.69 -32.87
CA PHE A 599 17.05 7.02 -32.76
C PHE A 599 17.97 7.28 -33.94
N VAL A 600 18.87 6.33 -34.23
CA VAL A 600 19.81 6.43 -35.36
C VAL A 600 19.08 6.35 -36.70
N ALA A 601 18.16 5.40 -36.87
CA ALA A 601 17.44 5.18 -38.12
C ALA A 601 16.52 6.35 -38.52
N SER A 602 15.96 7.07 -37.54
CA SER A 602 15.15 8.27 -37.79
C SER A 602 15.96 9.50 -38.25
N GLY A 603 17.28 9.43 -38.21
CA GLY A 603 18.17 10.55 -38.52
C GLY A 603 18.30 11.57 -37.37
N SER A 604 17.93 11.19 -36.14
CA SER A 604 18.18 12.01 -34.95
C SER A 604 19.68 12.22 -34.72
N SER A 605 20.03 13.31 -34.02
CA SER A 605 21.42 13.71 -33.83
C SER A 605 21.66 14.30 -32.43
N GLY A 606 22.92 14.39 -32.03
CA GLY A 606 23.31 14.69 -30.66
C GLY A 606 23.46 13.41 -29.83
N ALA A 607 23.66 13.57 -28.51
CA ALA A 607 23.88 12.44 -27.61
C ALA A 607 22.59 11.66 -27.25
N GLY A 608 21.43 12.32 -27.37
CA GLY A 608 20.12 11.69 -27.15
C GLY A 608 19.91 11.18 -25.73
N PHE A 609 20.33 11.94 -24.70
CA PHE A 609 20.20 11.53 -23.30
C PHE A 609 18.74 11.33 -22.88
N THR A 610 18.50 10.30 -22.06
CA THR A 610 17.18 9.82 -21.63
C THR A 610 17.07 9.59 -20.13
N SER A 611 18.16 9.55 -19.37
CA SER A 611 18.14 9.33 -17.92
C SER A 611 18.94 10.42 -17.19
N GLU A 612 18.67 10.55 -15.89
CA GLU A 612 19.09 11.62 -14.98
C GLU A 612 18.49 12.96 -15.40
N SER A 613 17.16 13.03 -15.41
CA SER A 613 16.34 14.07 -16.07
C SER A 613 16.60 15.51 -15.60
N ASP A 614 17.15 15.70 -14.40
CA ASP A 614 17.58 17.00 -13.87
C ASP A 614 18.97 17.44 -14.39
N THR A 615 19.84 16.48 -14.74
CA THR A 615 21.22 16.65 -15.16
C THR A 615 21.65 15.66 -16.27
N PRO A 616 20.93 15.59 -17.43
CA PRO A 616 20.96 14.41 -18.29
C PRO A 616 22.32 14.09 -18.90
N TRP A 617 22.78 12.85 -18.73
CA TRP A 617 24.10 12.39 -19.20
C TRP A 617 24.15 10.95 -19.73
N HIS A 618 23.08 10.17 -19.55
CA HIS A 618 22.94 8.79 -20.00
C HIS A 618 21.93 8.68 -21.15
N ARG A 619 22.20 7.83 -22.15
CA ARG A 619 21.19 7.30 -23.09
C ARG A 619 21.07 5.80 -22.84
N ILE A 620 20.07 5.43 -22.05
CA ILE A 620 19.83 4.04 -21.63
C ILE A 620 18.42 3.53 -22.01
N ASP A 621 17.54 4.41 -22.48
CA ASP A 621 16.20 4.06 -22.96
C ASP A 621 16.19 3.96 -24.49
N TYR A 622 15.71 2.83 -25.02
CA TYR A 622 15.76 2.53 -26.45
C TYR A 622 14.41 2.11 -27.02
N ILE A 623 14.23 2.42 -28.30
CA ILE A 623 13.24 1.80 -29.18
C ILE A 623 14.04 1.12 -30.29
N LEU A 624 14.02 -0.21 -30.31
CA LEU A 624 14.72 -1.07 -31.25
C LEU A 624 13.70 -1.75 -32.17
N THR A 625 13.93 -1.78 -33.47
CA THR A 625 12.99 -2.37 -34.45
C THR A 625 13.60 -3.57 -35.17
N SER A 626 12.73 -4.47 -35.66
CA SER A 626 13.12 -5.46 -36.66
C SER A 626 13.51 -4.76 -37.99
N PRO A 627 14.39 -5.35 -38.83
CA PRO A 627 14.91 -4.70 -40.05
C PRO A 627 13.86 -4.32 -41.12
N ASP A 628 12.65 -4.85 -41.04
CA ASP A 628 11.54 -4.55 -41.95
C ASP A 628 10.71 -3.31 -41.54
N LEU A 629 10.97 -2.75 -40.35
CA LEU A 629 10.35 -1.52 -39.86
C LEU A 629 11.33 -0.35 -39.87
N ASN A 630 10.91 0.74 -40.50
CA ASN A 630 11.55 2.05 -40.44
C ASN A 630 10.98 2.89 -39.30
N ALA A 631 11.78 3.81 -38.76
CA ALA A 631 11.38 4.75 -37.72
C ALA A 631 11.57 6.20 -38.18
N ARG A 632 10.66 7.09 -37.77
CA ARG A 632 10.76 8.55 -37.96
C ARG A 632 10.12 9.29 -36.78
N GLU A 633 10.22 10.61 -36.77
CA GLU A 633 9.58 11.47 -35.76
C GLU A 633 9.94 11.03 -34.32
N PHE A 634 11.21 10.65 -34.13
CA PHE A 634 11.73 10.26 -32.82
C PHE A 634 11.79 11.49 -31.91
N GLU A 635 11.25 11.37 -30.71
CA GLU A 635 11.15 12.48 -29.75
C GLU A 635 11.50 12.00 -28.33
N ILE A 636 12.39 12.75 -27.67
CA ILE A 636 12.72 12.62 -26.26
C ILE A 636 11.90 13.67 -25.50
N SER A 637 11.12 13.22 -24.52
CA SER A 637 10.16 14.06 -23.79
C SER A 637 10.78 14.62 -22.52
N GLU A 638 11.51 15.73 -22.65
CA GLU A 638 12.10 16.44 -21.49
C GLU A 638 11.02 16.80 -20.46
N SER A 639 11.15 16.23 -19.25
CA SER A 639 10.27 16.42 -18.09
C SER A 639 10.96 15.94 -16.83
N LEU A 640 10.64 16.53 -15.68
CA LEU A 640 11.13 16.10 -14.36
C LEU A 640 10.16 15.14 -13.65
N ALA A 641 9.10 14.68 -14.34
CA ALA A 641 8.05 13.82 -13.75
C ALA A 641 8.54 12.41 -13.37
N SER A 642 9.71 12.02 -13.88
CA SER A 642 10.50 10.81 -13.60
C SER A 642 11.97 11.23 -13.69
N ASP A 643 12.89 10.44 -13.13
CA ASP A 643 14.34 10.55 -13.37
C ASP A 643 14.72 10.20 -14.83
N HIS A 644 13.82 9.54 -15.57
CA HIS A 644 13.95 9.30 -17.01
C HIS A 644 13.06 10.25 -17.85
N PHE A 645 13.49 10.52 -19.07
CA PHE A 645 12.71 11.10 -20.15
C PHE A 645 12.10 9.99 -21.01
N ALA A 646 10.81 10.13 -21.32
CA ALA A 646 10.18 9.19 -22.23
C ALA A 646 10.68 9.34 -23.67
N VAL A 647 10.97 8.21 -24.33
CA VAL A 647 11.32 8.15 -25.76
C VAL A 647 10.13 7.69 -26.58
N SER A 648 9.94 8.25 -27.77
CA SER A 648 8.84 7.88 -28.67
C SER A 648 9.24 7.96 -30.14
N ALA A 649 8.62 7.15 -31.00
CA ALA A 649 8.90 7.11 -32.43
C ALA A 649 7.67 6.68 -33.24
N THR A 650 7.59 7.11 -34.50
CA THR A 650 6.57 6.68 -35.47
C THR A 650 7.16 5.58 -36.37
N LEU A 651 6.64 4.35 -36.25
CA LEU A 651 7.06 3.18 -37.02
C LEU A 651 6.27 3.07 -38.34
N TYR A 652 6.93 2.66 -39.42
CA TYR A 652 6.33 2.46 -40.74
C TYR A 652 7.14 1.44 -41.58
N ARG A 653 6.65 1.07 -42.78
CA ARG A 653 7.42 0.31 -43.79
C ARG A 653 7.91 1.23 -44.89
#